data_AF-A0A7W3QS81-F1
#
_entry.id   AF-A0A7W3QS81-F1
#
_cell.length_a   1.000
_cell.length_b   1.000
_cell.length_c   1.000
_cell.angle_alpha   90.00
_cell.angle_beta   90.00
_cell.angle_gamma   90.00
#
_symmetry.space_group_name_H-M   'P 1'
#
loop_
_entity.id
_entity.type
_entity.pdbx_description
1 polymer ?
#
loop_
_entity_poly.entity_id
_entity_poly.type
_entity_poly.pdbx_seq_one_letter_code
_entity_poly.pdbx_strand_id
1 'polypeptide(L)'
;MVRQGVRRRWAAVVIGAAAIIAGLVWALLAGGDRDARVERAGWIAGIEAALALVVFLVRWAWLWQVDRPIRELAGPEGFLGAAPPRNPRYVDRPDLVREAVAALRGGARAVALVGLGGTGKSTLAAAVCRDRRLRRGRWLPGRRFGSVTWLKAGPGTDPVALLTELARRLGLDAPSYATVEQARDAVAAILAGRRLLIVLDNVWTRGPLDAVLELAPGCPVLFTTRISDLVTTVGAAGVEVDQLTQRQALQIVGRWTDTDPVALPPSAYRLCTRLQNLALGVAMAGAMAARGHSFDHILTLIDQDLRRVKGESTPAYEHATLRAAIDVGIDDLPTGDDRDRYLQLAVFTGRGPFPAAAAAALWYPLTEDRTRELLVELVGRSLLTVADAGWYVAHDLHYDTITQRLGDDRVRAAHTALLEGYRARLSQQWAEGGWIRIAAEDRYLLGSLAWHLVQAGREVDLVQVLSQPVWMHRRLTTASLPDLLSDYAHTTHPLTQAIRRALGQSAQALTRDDTGFTGQLAGLLVSQLTGRLLDHPQPEIAAWAAALTPHDHSPWLKPLTPGALASATSPLQLTIGLTGSVEAVAFSPDGSRVLVGGRDGRVGIWEAATGREILAFTAGVNPVWRVVFSPDGSRVLVGGRDGTARVWEVATGREILAFTVHTDMLWTVALSPDGTRVMAGDIGGSVRIWEVPTGREVLAFPAHSDAVRAAVFSPDGTRALTGGRDGTARVWEAATGHEILAFTGHTAGVSAAVFSPDGTRALTGDHDGTVRIWEAATGHEILAFTGHTAGVSAAVFSPDGTRALTGGRDGTARVWEVATGRELHVFTGHTSMVWAVAFSPDGSLALTGGYDRTARIWDSAEPTWHRTARHLQKSAALALSPDGSYVLAGDRGGTARIWEVATGGEVLAFTGHTDAIEAVTLSPDGTRALTGDRGGTARIWEVATGRELHVFTTHTVEAVAFSPDGRYILTGGDGTVRMWEVATGRELRAFTTRIHTGYAVAFSPDGTCVLTGGGDSTARLWQVATGRQLLAFTGHTAAVRTLAFSPDGRCILTGGDGTVRMWEVATGREIVVFNSHVSLEKAATFSPDGTRVLVGGHDGTVRLWEVATGRELARWHGDRPLDGAWFMPGHSDEVVIADGAVYRLTLMGA
;
A
#
# COMPACT_ATOMS: atom_id res chain seq x y z
N MET A 1 -7.61 11.04 31.97
CA MET A 1 -7.87 12.24 32.82
C MET A 1 -7.60 13.57 32.12
N VAL A 2 -6.56 13.73 31.29
CA VAL A 2 -6.21 15.01 30.63
C VAL A 2 -7.28 15.53 29.64
N ARG A 3 -7.96 14.64 28.89
CA ARG A 3 -9.06 15.01 27.97
C ARG A 3 -10.28 15.67 28.67
N GLN A 4 -10.52 15.38 29.96
CA GLN A 4 -11.66 15.95 30.71
C GLN A 4 -11.38 17.35 31.27
N GLY A 5 -10.12 17.66 31.61
CA GLY A 5 -9.74 19.00 32.09
C GLY A 5 -9.80 20.09 31.01
N VAL A 6 -9.57 19.71 29.75
CA VAL A 6 -9.59 20.61 28.59
C VAL A 6 -11.02 20.99 28.19
N ARG A 7 -11.97 20.04 28.23
CA ARG A 7 -13.40 20.31 27.97
C ARG A 7 -14.01 21.30 28.97
N ARG A 8 -13.66 21.20 30.26
CA ARG A 8 -14.16 22.13 31.30
C ARG A 8 -13.66 23.57 31.12
N ARG A 9 -12.42 23.76 30.66
CA ARG A 9 -11.87 25.10 30.40
C ARG A 9 -12.39 25.71 29.09
N TRP A 10 -12.66 24.89 28.07
CA TRP A 10 -13.35 25.31 26.86
C TRP A 10 -14.79 25.76 27.11
N ALA A 11 -15.53 25.02 27.95
CA ALA A 11 -16.86 25.44 28.39
C ALA A 11 -16.81 26.82 29.08
N ALA A 12 -15.82 27.09 29.93
CA ALA A 12 -15.69 28.39 30.59
C ALA A 12 -15.40 29.55 29.62
N VAL A 13 -14.60 29.33 28.58
CA VAL A 13 -14.29 30.37 27.57
C VAL A 13 -15.50 30.63 26.66
N VAL A 14 -16.22 29.58 26.24
CA VAL A 14 -17.44 29.72 25.43
C VAL A 14 -18.57 30.36 26.25
N ILE A 15 -18.72 29.99 27.52
CA ILE A 15 -19.67 30.62 28.45
C ILE A 15 -19.30 32.10 28.68
N GLY A 16 -18.01 32.41 28.86
CA GLY A 16 -17.53 33.78 29.00
C GLY A 16 -17.80 34.64 27.76
N ALA A 17 -17.55 34.10 26.56
CA ALA A 17 -17.84 34.77 25.30
C ALA A 17 -19.36 34.96 25.08
N ALA A 18 -20.16 33.95 25.39
CA ALA A 18 -21.63 34.03 25.32
C ALA A 18 -22.20 35.05 26.31
N ALA A 19 -21.62 35.17 27.51
CA ALA A 19 -22.03 36.17 28.51
C ALA A 19 -21.70 37.61 28.06
N ILE A 20 -20.54 37.81 27.41
CA ILE A 20 -20.17 39.12 26.84
C ILE A 20 -21.09 39.50 25.68
N ILE A 21 -21.40 38.54 24.78
CA ILE A 21 -22.33 38.76 23.67
C ILE A 21 -23.75 39.04 24.19
N ALA A 22 -24.22 38.28 25.19
CA ALA A 22 -25.52 38.51 25.81
C ALA A 22 -25.61 39.87 26.53
N GLY A 23 -24.54 40.31 27.20
CA GLY A 23 -24.45 41.64 27.81
C GLY A 23 -24.49 42.78 26.80
N LEU A 24 -23.80 42.62 25.65
CA LEU A 24 -23.83 43.59 24.55
C LEU A 24 -25.21 43.65 23.86
N VAL A 25 -25.87 42.50 23.67
CA VAL A 25 -27.23 42.44 23.10
C VAL A 25 -28.25 43.04 24.06
N TRP A 26 -28.12 42.79 25.37
CA TRP A 26 -29.00 43.38 26.37
C TRP A 26 -28.82 44.91 26.47
N ALA A 27 -27.59 45.42 26.39
CA ALA A 27 -27.33 46.86 26.34
C ALA A 27 -27.90 47.54 25.08
N LEU A 28 -27.90 46.84 23.94
CA LEU A 28 -28.54 47.28 22.69
C LEU A 28 -30.07 47.31 22.77
N LEU A 29 -30.68 46.37 23.51
CA LEU A 29 -32.13 46.27 23.67
C LEU A 29 -32.69 47.15 24.80
N ALA A 30 -31.89 47.47 25.82
CA ALA A 30 -32.30 48.31 26.95
C ALA A 30 -32.17 49.83 26.67
N GLY A 31 -31.51 50.22 25.58
CA GLY A 31 -31.35 51.62 25.15
C GLY A 31 -32.60 52.17 24.48
N GLY A 32 -33.63 52.49 25.28
CA GLY A 32 -34.79 53.25 24.84
C GLY A 32 -34.44 54.71 24.50
N ASP A 33 -34.74 55.09 23.26
CA ASP A 33 -35.05 56.43 22.78
C ASP A 33 -34.04 57.57 23.08
N ARG A 34 -32.90 57.62 22.35
CA ARG A 34 -32.07 58.84 22.24
C ARG A 34 -31.40 59.00 20.87
N ASP A 35 -31.55 60.21 20.33
CA ASP A 35 -30.89 60.74 19.13
C ASP A 35 -29.38 60.95 19.34
N ALA A 36 -28.56 60.36 18.45
CA ALA A 36 -27.33 60.95 17.91
C ALA A 36 -26.59 59.91 17.04
N ARG A 37 -26.44 60.20 15.74
CA ARG A 37 -25.68 59.37 14.78
C ARG A 37 -24.19 59.18 15.15
N VAL A 38 -23.67 59.92 16.12
CA VAL A 38 -22.25 59.90 16.55
C VAL A 38 -21.96 58.78 17.55
N GLU A 39 -22.92 58.37 18.39
CA GLU A 39 -22.70 57.28 19.37
C GLU A 39 -22.81 55.89 18.74
N ARG A 40 -23.61 55.71 17.70
CA ARG A 40 -23.71 54.41 16.98
C ARG A 40 -22.38 53.98 16.36
N ALA A 41 -21.56 54.93 15.88
CA ALA A 41 -20.22 54.60 15.35
C ALA A 41 -19.26 54.11 16.44
N GLY A 42 -19.34 54.68 17.65
CA GLY A 42 -18.57 54.24 18.82
C GLY A 42 -18.97 52.84 19.30
N TRP A 43 -20.28 52.54 19.29
CA TRP A 43 -20.80 51.21 19.62
C TRP A 43 -20.45 50.15 18.57
N ILE A 44 -20.54 50.48 17.28
CA ILE A 44 -20.11 49.58 16.19
C ILE A 44 -18.61 49.32 16.29
N ALA A 45 -17.78 50.34 16.51
CA ALA A 45 -16.34 50.17 16.72
C ALA A 45 -16.02 49.34 17.97
N GLY A 46 -16.80 49.50 19.05
CA GLY A 46 -16.68 48.67 20.27
C GLY A 46 -17.05 47.21 20.03
N ILE A 47 -18.09 46.95 19.24
CA ILE A 47 -18.53 45.61 18.83
C ILE A 47 -17.50 44.97 17.89
N GLU A 48 -16.97 45.71 16.92
CA GLU A 48 -15.90 45.25 16.03
C GLU A 48 -14.62 44.93 16.82
N ALA A 49 -14.24 45.76 17.80
CA ALA A 49 -13.10 45.50 18.66
C ALA A 49 -13.31 44.26 19.55
N ALA A 50 -14.52 44.07 20.09
CA ALA A 50 -14.86 42.89 20.88
C ALA A 50 -14.88 41.61 20.02
N LEU A 51 -15.46 41.66 18.82
CA LEU A 51 -15.43 40.57 17.84
C LEU A 51 -14.00 40.27 17.39
N ALA A 52 -13.18 41.28 17.12
CA ALA A 52 -11.77 41.10 16.78
C ALA A 52 -10.99 40.48 17.95
N LEU A 53 -11.30 40.85 19.20
CA LEU A 53 -10.70 40.24 20.40
C LEU A 53 -11.14 38.79 20.59
N VAL A 54 -12.42 38.46 20.35
CA VAL A 54 -12.92 37.08 20.41
C VAL A 54 -12.31 36.24 19.29
N VAL A 55 -12.27 36.75 18.05
CA VAL A 55 -11.59 36.09 16.93
C VAL A 55 -10.11 35.91 17.22
N PHE A 56 -9.46 36.91 17.82
CA PHE A 56 -8.06 36.81 18.26
C PHE A 56 -7.88 35.76 19.35
N LEU A 57 -8.74 35.72 20.37
CA LEU A 57 -8.67 34.74 21.47
C LEU A 57 -9.00 33.32 21.00
N VAL A 58 -9.96 33.15 20.10
CA VAL A 58 -10.29 31.87 19.45
C VAL A 58 -9.15 31.42 18.55
N ARG A 59 -8.57 32.32 17.73
CA ARG A 59 -7.41 32.03 16.89
C ARG A 59 -6.16 31.74 17.72
N TRP A 60 -5.96 32.46 18.83
CA TRP A 60 -4.87 32.24 19.77
C TRP A 60 -5.03 30.90 20.50
N ALA A 61 -6.23 30.56 20.97
CA ALA A 61 -6.55 29.28 21.59
C ALA A 61 -6.43 28.11 20.61
N TRP A 62 -6.86 28.28 19.36
CA TRP A 62 -6.68 27.31 18.27
C TRP A 62 -5.20 27.08 17.96
N LEU A 63 -4.41 28.15 17.78
CA LEU A 63 -2.96 28.08 17.61
C LEU A 63 -2.26 27.42 18.83
N TRP A 64 -2.79 27.60 20.04
CA TRP A 64 -2.27 26.97 21.26
C TRP A 64 -2.59 25.47 21.37
N GLN A 65 -3.75 25.04 20.86
CA GLN A 65 -4.22 23.65 20.91
C GLN A 65 -3.55 22.78 19.83
N VAL A 66 -3.22 23.36 18.67
CA VAL A 66 -2.55 22.67 17.54
C VAL A 66 -1.08 22.32 17.86
N ASP A 67 -0.41 23.10 18.73
CA ASP A 67 1.02 22.97 19.03
C ASP A 67 1.33 22.03 20.23
N ARG A 68 0.32 21.67 21.04
CA ARG A 68 0.49 20.85 22.26
C ARG A 68 0.70 19.34 22.05
N PRO A 69 -0.02 18.62 21.16
CA PRO A 69 0.10 17.15 21.12
C PRO A 69 1.49 16.67 20.68
N ILE A 70 2.17 17.37 19.77
CA ILE A 70 3.55 17.00 19.37
C ILE A 70 4.58 17.41 20.44
N ARG A 71 4.40 18.54 21.13
CA ARG A 71 5.31 18.94 22.22
C ARG A 71 5.21 18.04 23.43
N GLU A 72 4.03 17.49 23.72
CA GLU A 72 3.83 16.51 24.79
C GLU A 72 4.45 15.13 24.45
N LEU A 73 4.60 14.81 23.15
CA LEU A 73 5.32 13.62 22.67
C LEU A 73 6.85 13.84 22.57
N ALA A 74 7.30 15.09 22.52
CA ALA A 74 8.72 15.41 22.38
C ALA A 74 9.44 15.38 23.74
N GLY A 75 10.62 14.78 23.78
CA GLY A 75 11.48 14.76 24.97
C GLY A 75 11.97 16.17 25.38
N PRO A 76 12.71 16.29 26.49
CA PRO A 76 13.16 17.58 27.05
C PRO A 76 14.02 18.44 26.10
N GLU A 77 14.68 17.84 25.10
CA GLU A 77 15.40 18.57 24.04
C GLU A 77 14.51 18.97 22.83
N GLY A 78 13.21 18.69 22.87
CA GLY A 78 12.26 18.96 21.79
C GLY A 78 12.40 18.02 20.58
N PHE A 79 12.84 16.78 20.81
CA PHE A 79 12.91 15.72 19.79
C PHE A 79 11.78 14.70 19.98
N LEU A 80 11.15 14.29 18.87
CA LEU A 80 10.26 13.13 18.81
C LEU A 80 11.11 11.86 18.66
N GLY A 81 11.11 11.02 19.69
CA GLY A 81 12.05 9.91 19.82
C GLY A 81 13.41 10.34 20.38
N ALA A 82 14.41 9.46 20.29
CA ALA A 82 15.74 9.70 20.81
C ALA A 82 16.44 10.86 20.07
N ALA A 83 16.97 11.82 20.84
CA ALA A 83 17.78 12.89 20.29
C ALA A 83 19.20 12.37 19.99
N PRO A 84 19.82 12.71 18.85
CA PRO A 84 21.18 12.26 18.55
C PRO A 84 22.15 12.76 19.62
N PRO A 85 23.00 11.93 20.24
CA PRO A 85 23.75 12.32 21.44
C PRO A 85 24.69 13.50 21.19
N ARG A 86 24.95 14.28 22.24
CA ARG A 86 25.92 15.38 22.16
C ARG A 86 27.33 14.81 22.11
N ASN A 87 28.08 15.16 21.07
CA ASN A 87 29.49 14.83 21.02
C ASN A 87 30.27 15.85 21.88
N PRO A 88 30.88 15.44 23.01
CA PRO A 88 31.62 16.35 23.89
C PRO A 88 32.83 17.00 23.20
N ARG A 89 33.32 16.37 22.12
CA ARG A 89 34.49 16.80 21.34
C ARG A 89 34.09 17.56 20.07
N TYR A 90 32.83 17.99 19.97
CA TYR A 90 32.32 18.72 18.81
C TYR A 90 32.95 20.11 18.64
N VAL A 91 33.67 20.34 17.55
CA VAL A 91 34.19 21.66 17.19
C VAL A 91 33.17 22.44 16.36
N ASP A 92 32.86 23.66 16.79
CA ASP A 92 31.86 24.51 16.15
C ASP A 92 32.26 24.89 14.71
N ARG A 93 31.29 24.82 13.81
CA ARG A 93 31.39 25.29 12.41
C ARG A 93 30.31 26.35 12.16
N PRO A 94 30.47 27.56 12.72
CA PRO A 94 29.38 28.54 12.84
C PRO A 94 28.89 29.07 11.49
N ASP A 95 29.74 29.06 10.46
CA ASP A 95 29.36 29.50 9.10
C ASP A 95 28.38 28.53 8.46
N LEU A 96 28.72 27.24 8.42
CA LEU A 96 27.84 26.20 7.88
C LEU A 96 26.52 26.05 8.67
N VAL A 97 26.58 26.15 10.00
CA VAL A 97 25.36 26.16 10.83
C VAL A 97 24.49 27.37 10.51
N ARG A 98 25.09 28.56 10.34
CA ARG A 98 24.36 29.78 9.96
C ARG A 98 23.69 29.63 8.61
N GLU A 99 24.39 29.07 7.63
CA GLU A 99 23.90 28.86 6.27
C GLU A 99 22.70 27.90 6.25
N ALA A 100 22.83 26.72 6.86
CA ALA A 100 21.74 25.75 6.94
C ALA A 100 20.52 26.31 7.70
N VAL A 101 20.75 27.00 8.81
CA VAL A 101 19.67 27.67 9.57
C VAL A 101 19.03 28.79 8.76
N ALA A 102 19.81 29.55 7.98
CA ALA A 102 19.28 30.60 7.11
C ALA A 102 18.39 30.02 6.01
N ALA A 103 18.82 28.93 5.36
CA ALA A 103 18.02 28.23 4.34
C ALA A 103 16.69 27.71 4.90
N LEU A 104 16.73 27.00 6.05
CA LEU A 104 15.52 26.52 6.73
C LEU A 104 14.58 27.66 7.14
N ARG A 105 15.13 28.80 7.58
CA ARG A 105 14.33 29.98 7.94
C ARG A 105 13.82 30.78 6.73
N GLY A 106 14.53 30.69 5.61
CA GLY A 106 14.19 31.29 4.32
C GLY A 106 12.95 30.68 3.68
N GLY A 107 12.50 29.51 4.17
CA GLY A 107 11.35 28.79 3.63
C GLY A 107 11.72 27.67 2.67
N ALA A 108 12.99 27.25 2.64
CA ALA A 108 13.40 26.08 1.88
C ALA A 108 12.62 24.85 2.37
N ARG A 109 11.99 24.13 1.42
CA ARG A 109 11.26 22.88 1.71
C ARG A 109 12.24 21.76 2.09
N ALA A 110 13.42 21.77 1.49
CA ALA A 110 14.50 20.82 1.75
C ALA A 110 15.84 21.55 1.87
N VAL A 111 16.65 21.15 2.85
CA VAL A 111 18.04 21.59 3.02
C VAL A 111 18.93 20.36 3.08
N ALA A 112 19.97 20.34 2.24
CA ALA A 112 20.88 19.21 2.13
C ALA A 112 22.24 19.57 2.73
N LEU A 113 22.74 18.75 3.66
CA LEU A 113 24.14 18.77 4.05
C LEU A 113 24.87 17.71 3.21
N VAL A 114 25.62 18.16 2.22
CA VAL A 114 26.28 17.30 1.23
C VAL A 114 27.78 17.32 1.45
N GLY A 115 28.45 16.18 1.28
CA GLY A 115 29.91 16.11 1.40
C GLY A 115 30.42 14.70 1.61
N LEU A 116 31.75 14.56 1.63
CA LEU A 116 32.45 13.28 1.66
C LEU A 116 32.18 12.45 2.94
N GLY A 117 32.41 11.14 2.87
CA GLY A 117 32.34 10.27 4.06
C GLY A 117 33.30 10.76 5.16
N GLY A 118 32.83 10.81 6.41
CA GLY A 118 33.69 11.22 7.54
C GLY A 118 33.93 12.73 7.73
N THR A 119 33.31 13.62 6.94
CA THR A 119 33.43 15.09 7.11
C THR A 119 32.60 15.69 8.26
N GLY A 120 31.74 14.88 8.90
CA GLY A 120 30.96 15.30 10.07
C GLY A 120 29.55 15.83 9.78
N LYS A 121 28.96 15.50 8.62
CA LYS A 121 27.60 15.92 8.21
C LYS A 121 26.52 15.66 9.26
N SER A 122 26.42 14.44 9.78
CA SER A 122 25.42 14.07 10.80
C SER A 122 25.63 14.85 12.10
N THR A 123 26.88 15.09 12.49
CA THR A 123 27.22 15.91 13.66
C THR A 123 26.84 17.39 13.44
N LEU A 124 27.05 17.91 12.23
CA LEU A 124 26.63 19.26 11.85
C LEU A 124 25.09 19.40 11.84
N ALA A 125 24.36 18.43 11.28
CA ALA A 125 22.89 18.39 11.31
C ALA A 125 22.35 18.39 12.74
N ALA A 126 22.98 17.63 13.65
CA ALA A 126 22.61 17.63 15.06
C ALA A 126 22.84 18.99 15.73
N ALA A 127 23.90 19.72 15.35
CA ALA A 127 24.16 21.08 15.81
C ALA A 127 23.13 22.08 15.26
N VAL A 128 22.81 22.01 13.96
CA VAL A 128 21.74 22.82 13.32
C VAL A 128 20.41 22.63 14.05
N CYS A 129 20.04 21.37 14.34
CA CYS A 129 18.80 21.04 15.05
C CYS A 129 18.76 21.54 16.50
N ARG A 130 19.90 21.89 17.11
CA ARG A 130 19.99 22.42 18.48
C ARG A 130 20.20 23.93 18.53
N ASP A 131 20.42 24.58 17.39
CA ASP A 131 20.68 26.01 17.33
C ASP A 131 19.47 26.81 17.85
N ARG A 132 19.75 27.76 18.77
CA ARG A 132 18.71 28.57 19.42
C ARG A 132 17.96 29.46 18.41
N ARG A 133 18.61 29.88 17.33
CA ARG A 133 18.02 30.69 16.25
C ARG A 133 16.96 29.91 15.47
N LEU A 134 17.10 28.58 15.41
CA LEU A 134 16.09 27.67 14.85
C LEU A 134 14.97 27.37 15.87
N ARG A 135 15.31 27.17 17.16
CA ARG A 135 14.38 26.69 18.21
C ARG A 135 13.57 27.76 18.96
N ARG A 136 14.12 28.95 19.24
CA ARG A 136 13.57 29.91 20.23
C ARG A 136 13.51 31.38 19.77
N GLY A 137 13.42 31.63 18.45
CA GLY A 137 13.43 32.99 17.90
C GLY A 137 12.17 33.85 18.18
N ARG A 138 12.38 35.14 18.45
CA ARG A 138 11.37 36.19 18.71
C ARG A 138 10.80 36.78 17.41
N TRP A 139 10.18 36.00 16.52
CA TRP A 139 9.73 36.51 15.20
C TRP A 139 8.47 35.82 14.62
N LEU A 140 7.79 36.53 13.68
CA LEU A 140 6.56 36.26 12.91
C LEU A 140 5.72 35.03 13.31
N PRO A 141 4.43 35.19 13.66
CA PRO A 141 3.54 34.05 13.91
C PRO A 141 3.54 33.10 12.70
N GLY A 142 4.02 31.88 12.90
CA GLY A 142 4.11 30.88 11.83
C GLY A 142 5.49 30.70 11.18
N ARG A 143 6.61 30.78 11.92
CA ARG A 143 7.95 30.27 11.47
C ARG A 143 8.79 29.59 12.58
N ARG A 144 8.15 29.04 13.63
CA ARG A 144 8.84 28.34 14.73
C ARG A 144 8.75 26.81 14.57
N PHE A 145 9.83 26.09 14.89
CA PHE A 145 9.84 24.63 15.00
C PHE A 145 9.91 24.23 16.49
N GLY A 146 8.77 23.84 17.05
CA GLY A 146 8.68 23.39 18.45
C GLY A 146 9.27 21.99 18.67
N SER A 147 9.23 21.16 17.63
CA SER A 147 9.64 19.75 17.68
C SER A 147 10.44 19.37 16.43
N VAL A 148 11.38 18.42 16.61
CA VAL A 148 12.21 17.84 15.54
C VAL A 148 12.09 16.32 15.61
N THR A 149 12.11 15.63 14.49
CA THR A 149 12.27 14.16 14.46
C THR A 149 13.53 13.80 13.68
N TRP A 150 14.20 12.74 14.10
CA TRP A 150 15.44 12.25 13.47
C TRP A 150 15.26 10.82 12.99
N LEU A 151 15.24 10.61 11.67
CA LEU A 151 15.08 9.32 11.03
C LEU A 151 16.37 8.97 10.27
N LYS A 152 16.73 7.68 10.27
CA LYS A 152 17.84 7.14 9.48
C LYS A 152 17.30 6.66 8.13
N ALA A 153 17.99 6.99 7.05
CA ALA A 153 17.58 6.66 5.68
C ALA A 153 18.76 6.06 4.89
N GLY A 154 19.44 5.06 5.48
CA GLY A 154 20.60 4.39 4.89
C GLY A 154 20.32 3.66 3.57
N PRO A 155 21.36 3.07 2.95
CA PRO A 155 21.19 2.32 1.71
C PRO A 155 20.11 1.25 1.87
N GLY A 156 19.19 1.16 0.93
CA GLY A 156 18.15 0.13 1.01
C GLY A 156 17.00 0.42 1.97
N THR A 157 16.83 1.66 2.47
CA THR A 157 15.64 2.03 3.27
C THR A 157 14.35 1.98 2.44
N ASP A 158 13.32 1.29 2.94
CA ASP A 158 11.96 1.29 2.38
C ASP A 158 11.19 2.55 2.84
N PRO A 159 10.62 3.35 1.90
CA PRO A 159 9.82 4.51 2.28
C PRO A 159 8.59 4.17 3.16
N VAL A 160 7.96 2.99 2.99
CA VAL A 160 6.82 2.58 3.83
C VAL A 160 7.27 2.37 5.27
N ALA A 161 8.40 1.69 5.49
CA ALA A 161 8.97 1.50 6.81
C ALA A 161 9.36 2.84 7.47
N LEU A 162 9.94 3.76 6.70
CA LEU A 162 10.29 5.11 7.16
C LEU A 162 9.05 5.91 7.63
N LEU A 163 7.96 5.87 6.86
CA LEU A 163 6.71 6.54 7.21
C LEU A 163 5.99 5.84 8.37
N THR A 164 6.09 4.51 8.47
CA THR A 164 5.60 3.73 9.60
C THR A 164 6.30 4.12 10.91
N GLU A 165 7.63 4.29 10.87
CA GLU A 165 8.42 4.81 11.99
C GLU A 165 7.97 6.22 12.40
N LEU A 166 7.76 7.09 11.41
CA LEU A 166 7.29 8.46 11.65
C LEU A 166 5.88 8.48 12.27
N ALA A 167 4.95 7.69 11.73
CA ALA A 167 3.60 7.48 12.26
C ALA A 167 3.63 7.06 13.73
N ARG A 168 4.48 6.09 14.08
CA ARG A 168 4.62 5.60 15.45
C ARG A 168 5.13 6.69 16.40
N ARG A 169 6.12 7.48 15.98
CA ARG A 169 6.63 8.62 16.77
C ARG A 169 5.61 9.74 16.95
N LEU A 170 4.65 9.84 16.04
CA LEU A 170 3.52 10.77 16.12
C LEU A 170 2.38 10.25 17.00
N GLY A 171 2.53 9.06 17.60
CA GLY A 171 1.60 8.49 18.56
C GLY A 171 0.50 7.62 17.95
N LEU A 172 0.70 7.09 16.73
CA LEU A 172 -0.15 6.02 16.21
C LEU A 172 0.22 4.68 16.85
N ASP A 173 -0.79 3.98 17.36
CA ASP A 173 -0.65 2.65 17.94
C ASP A 173 -0.60 1.58 16.83
N ALA A 174 0.56 0.92 16.68
CA ALA A 174 0.82 -0.13 15.69
C ALA A 174 0.39 0.24 14.25
N PRO A 175 1.00 1.28 13.64
CA PRO A 175 0.76 1.61 12.24
C PRO A 175 1.35 0.50 11.35
N SER A 176 0.59 0.09 10.33
CA SER A 176 1.05 -0.83 9.28
C SER A 176 0.37 -0.41 7.98
N TYR A 177 1.16 -0.29 6.91
CA TYR A 177 0.72 0.23 5.61
C TYR A 177 1.21 -0.70 4.51
N ALA A 178 0.42 -0.86 3.46
CA ALA A 178 0.79 -1.64 2.27
C ALA A 178 1.55 -0.80 1.23
N THR A 179 1.25 0.51 1.15
CA THR A 179 1.83 1.42 0.16
C THR A 179 2.36 2.70 0.79
N VAL A 180 3.24 3.39 0.06
CA VAL A 180 3.82 4.67 0.47
C VAL A 180 2.74 5.73 0.59
N GLU A 181 1.76 5.72 -0.31
CA GLU A 181 0.63 6.63 -0.37
C GLU A 181 -0.26 6.48 0.87
N GLN A 182 -0.63 5.25 1.23
CA GLN A 182 -1.42 4.98 2.43
C GLN A 182 -0.71 5.49 3.69
N ALA A 183 0.59 5.19 3.80
CA ALA A 183 1.43 5.66 4.89
C ALA A 183 1.52 7.19 4.92
N ARG A 184 1.71 7.80 3.74
CA ARG A 184 1.88 9.24 3.57
C ARG A 184 0.60 9.98 3.92
N ASP A 185 -0.56 9.52 3.44
CA ASP A 185 -1.85 10.15 3.69
C ASP A 185 -2.22 10.08 5.18
N ALA A 186 -1.98 8.93 5.83
CA ALA A 186 -2.17 8.78 7.27
C ALA A 186 -1.26 9.73 8.08
N VAL A 187 0.02 9.79 7.74
CA VAL A 187 0.97 10.70 8.40
C VAL A 187 0.65 12.17 8.09
N ALA A 188 0.28 12.50 6.85
CA ALA A 188 -0.11 13.84 6.41
C ALA A 188 -1.35 14.33 7.15
N ALA A 189 -2.36 13.48 7.34
CA ALA A 189 -3.55 13.79 8.13
C ALA A 189 -3.20 14.15 9.59
N ILE A 190 -2.23 13.45 10.18
CA ILE A 190 -1.73 13.78 11.53
C ILE A 190 -0.95 15.08 11.52
N LEU A 191 -0.14 15.32 10.50
CA LEU A 191 0.67 16.52 10.35
C LEU A 191 -0.13 17.74 9.85
N ALA A 192 -1.41 17.58 9.49
CA ALA A 192 -2.25 18.65 8.96
C ALA A 192 -2.31 19.85 9.93
N GLY A 193 -1.82 20.99 9.47
CA GLY A 193 -1.72 22.22 10.28
C GLY A 193 -0.62 22.22 11.34
N ARG A 194 0.19 21.15 11.44
CA ARG A 194 1.30 21.01 12.39
C ARG A 194 2.64 21.29 11.72
N ARG A 195 3.66 21.58 12.53
CA ARG A 195 5.01 21.92 12.06
C ARG A 195 6.04 21.06 12.75
N LEU A 196 6.74 20.26 11.95
CA LEU A 196 7.79 19.35 12.39
C LEU A 196 8.96 19.50 11.42
N LEU A 197 10.16 19.74 11.95
CA LEU A 197 11.38 19.59 11.15
C LEU A 197 11.75 18.11 11.16
N ILE A 198 11.80 17.52 9.96
CA ILE A 198 12.13 16.11 9.76
C ILE A 198 13.59 16.03 9.31
N VAL A 199 14.41 15.30 10.06
CA VAL A 199 15.80 15.05 9.70
C VAL A 199 15.93 13.66 9.11
N LEU A 200 16.43 13.56 7.88
CA LEU A 200 16.76 12.28 7.22
C LEU A 200 18.28 12.12 7.14
N ASP A 201 18.85 11.23 7.94
CA ASP A 201 20.29 11.06 8.03
C ASP A 201 20.78 9.88 7.17
N ASN A 202 21.81 10.14 6.36
CA ASN A 202 22.49 9.23 5.44
C ASN A 202 21.63 8.80 4.24
N VAL A 203 21.01 9.73 3.52
CA VAL A 203 20.14 9.44 2.34
C VAL A 203 20.97 9.01 1.13
N TRP A 204 20.62 7.85 0.54
CA TRP A 204 21.27 7.29 -0.66
C TRP A 204 20.38 7.27 -1.91
N THR A 205 19.06 7.27 -1.75
CA THR A 205 18.11 7.17 -2.86
C THR A 205 16.98 8.17 -2.68
N ARG A 206 16.28 8.46 -3.79
CA ARG A 206 15.17 9.42 -3.80
C ARG A 206 13.93 8.92 -3.05
N GLY A 207 13.57 7.64 -3.14
CA GLY A 207 12.32 7.11 -2.58
C GLY A 207 12.01 7.55 -1.14
N PRO A 208 12.89 7.30 -0.15
CA PRO A 208 12.68 7.72 1.23
C PRO A 208 12.59 9.24 1.42
N LEU A 209 13.28 10.00 0.57
CA LEU A 209 13.29 11.47 0.61
C LEU A 209 11.98 12.04 0.05
N ASP A 210 11.53 11.55 -1.10
CA ASP A 210 10.28 11.99 -1.75
C ASP A 210 9.05 11.68 -0.88
N ALA A 211 9.00 10.48 -0.28
CA ALA A 211 7.92 10.07 0.61
C ALA A 211 7.68 11.05 1.77
N VAL A 212 8.74 11.67 2.28
CA VAL A 212 8.66 12.66 3.37
C VAL A 212 8.42 14.07 2.83
N LEU A 213 9.06 14.44 1.72
CA LEU A 213 8.88 15.77 1.12
C LEU A 213 7.43 16.02 0.73
N GLU A 214 6.69 14.98 0.35
CA GLU A 214 5.29 15.05 -0.09
C GLU A 214 4.25 15.12 1.05
N LEU A 215 4.63 14.95 2.33
CA LEU A 215 3.70 14.86 3.46
C LEU A 215 2.86 16.13 3.73
N ALA A 216 3.47 17.32 3.70
CA ALA A 216 2.76 18.60 3.83
C ALA A 216 3.73 19.79 3.61
N PRO A 217 3.25 20.94 3.11
CA PRO A 217 4.06 22.15 2.93
C PRO A 217 4.57 22.79 4.26
N GLY A 218 4.10 22.34 5.42
CA GLY A 218 4.48 22.85 6.74
C GLY A 218 5.68 22.17 7.42
N CYS A 219 6.23 21.10 6.82
CA CYS A 219 7.26 20.25 7.42
C CYS A 219 8.53 20.25 6.54
N PRO A 220 9.50 21.15 6.80
CA PRO A 220 10.74 21.14 6.04
C PRO A 220 11.59 19.92 6.40
N VAL A 221 12.39 19.49 5.43
CA VAL A 221 13.30 18.35 5.57
C VAL A 221 14.74 18.85 5.60
N LEU A 222 15.50 18.43 6.61
CA LEU A 222 16.96 18.53 6.63
C LEU A 222 17.52 17.15 6.36
N PHE A 223 18.31 16.96 5.31
CA PHE A 223 18.90 15.64 5.04
C PHE A 223 20.41 15.69 4.86
N THR A 224 21.07 14.59 5.18
CA THR A 224 22.52 14.42 4.96
C THR A 224 22.73 13.40 3.84
N THR A 225 23.62 13.70 2.91
CA THR A 225 23.93 12.77 1.81
C THR A 225 25.38 12.90 1.34
N ARG A 226 25.85 11.87 0.62
CA ARG A 226 27.11 11.89 -0.13
C ARG A 226 26.87 12.08 -1.63
N ILE A 227 25.61 11.98 -2.08
CA ILE A 227 25.23 12.02 -3.48
C ILE A 227 24.76 13.43 -3.80
N SER A 228 25.64 14.20 -4.42
CA SER A 228 25.36 15.60 -4.79
C SER A 228 24.17 15.74 -5.73
N ASP A 229 23.90 14.72 -6.56
CA ASP A 229 22.78 14.72 -7.50
C ASP A 229 21.42 14.78 -6.80
N LEU A 230 21.29 14.22 -5.59
CA LEU A 230 20.05 14.30 -4.79
C LEU A 230 19.68 15.74 -4.42
N VAL A 231 20.68 16.62 -4.27
CA VAL A 231 20.44 18.04 -3.93
C VAL A 231 19.74 18.75 -5.09
N THR A 232 20.24 18.54 -6.31
CA THR A 232 19.72 19.19 -7.52
C THR A 232 18.35 18.66 -7.92
N THR A 233 18.16 17.34 -7.84
CA THR A 233 16.93 16.65 -8.28
C THR A 233 15.70 16.98 -7.45
N VAL A 234 15.85 17.23 -6.14
CA VAL A 234 14.75 17.64 -5.25
C VAL A 234 14.65 19.15 -5.05
N GLY A 235 15.49 19.94 -5.73
CA GLY A 235 15.53 21.40 -5.59
C GLY A 235 15.87 21.86 -4.17
N ALA A 236 16.73 21.12 -3.46
CA ALA A 236 17.11 21.44 -2.08
C ALA A 236 18.14 22.58 -2.04
N ALA A 237 18.12 23.37 -0.97
CA ALA A 237 19.23 24.28 -0.67
C ALA A 237 20.42 23.45 -0.16
N GLY A 238 21.47 23.34 -0.98
CA GLY A 238 22.69 22.62 -0.64
C GLY A 238 23.63 23.43 0.25
N VAL A 239 24.15 22.80 1.29
CA VAL A 239 25.25 23.29 2.13
C VAL A 239 26.38 22.28 2.03
N GLU A 240 27.48 22.69 1.43
CA GLU A 240 28.65 21.83 1.27
C GLU A 240 29.41 21.70 2.59
N VAL A 241 29.59 20.45 3.04
CA VAL A 241 30.30 20.09 4.26
C VAL A 241 31.68 19.57 3.87
N ASP A 242 32.59 20.52 3.72
CA ASP A 242 34.00 20.32 3.43
C ASP A 242 34.80 19.78 4.64
N GLN A 243 36.08 19.53 4.41
CA GLN A 243 37.06 19.12 5.41
C GLN A 243 37.19 20.18 6.52
N LEU A 244 37.73 19.79 7.68
CA LEU A 244 37.99 20.77 8.73
C LEU A 244 39.11 21.72 8.29
N THR A 245 39.04 22.97 8.73
CA THR A 245 40.23 23.82 8.69
C THR A 245 41.29 23.22 9.61
N GLN A 246 42.55 23.50 9.32
CA GLN A 246 43.68 23.04 10.13
C GLN A 246 43.53 23.39 11.62
N ARG A 247 43.03 24.59 11.92
CA ARG A 247 42.74 25.04 13.28
C ARG A 247 41.64 24.22 13.94
N GLN A 248 40.57 23.89 13.22
CA GLN A 248 39.49 23.05 13.72
C GLN A 248 39.94 21.61 13.95
N ALA A 249 40.79 21.06 13.07
CA ALA A 249 41.37 19.73 13.26
C ALA A 249 42.23 19.69 14.55
N LEU A 250 43.10 20.67 14.77
CA LEU A 250 43.88 20.81 16.00
C LEU A 250 43.01 21.03 17.24
N GLN A 251 41.87 21.71 17.12
CA GLN A 251 40.89 21.83 18.20
C GLN A 251 40.28 20.49 18.60
N ILE A 252 40.01 19.60 17.63
CA ILE A 252 39.56 18.24 17.95
C ILE A 252 40.65 17.50 18.73
N VAL A 253 41.89 17.50 18.23
CA VAL A 253 43.03 16.86 18.90
C VAL A 253 43.24 17.42 20.31
N GLY A 254 43.22 18.74 20.47
CA GLY A 254 43.38 19.39 21.76
C GLY A 254 42.30 19.01 22.77
N ARG A 255 41.04 18.85 22.33
CA ARG A 255 39.96 18.33 23.19
C ARG A 255 40.11 16.85 23.54
N TRP A 256 40.84 16.08 22.75
CA TRP A 256 41.17 14.70 23.08
C TRP A 256 42.28 14.61 24.11
N THR A 257 43.32 15.43 23.97
CA THR A 257 44.52 15.40 24.82
C THR A 257 44.47 16.39 26.00
N ASP A 258 43.35 17.09 26.18
CA ASP A 258 43.18 18.19 27.13
C ASP A 258 44.30 19.25 27.02
N THR A 259 44.68 19.57 25.78
CA THR A 259 45.78 20.50 25.46
C THR A 259 45.25 21.65 24.62
N ASP A 260 45.71 22.88 24.91
CA ASP A 260 45.37 24.03 24.06
C ASP A 260 45.87 23.79 22.62
N PRO A 261 45.05 24.03 21.57
CA PRO A 261 45.43 23.79 20.19
C PRO A 261 46.71 24.52 19.73
N VAL A 262 47.03 25.66 20.37
CA VAL A 262 48.23 26.45 20.09
C VAL A 262 49.47 25.83 20.75
N ALA A 263 49.29 25.07 21.83
CA ALA A 263 50.35 24.37 22.55
C ALA A 263 50.66 22.98 21.97
N LEU A 264 49.91 22.52 20.96
CA LEU A 264 50.17 21.24 20.30
C LEU A 264 51.47 21.30 19.47
N PRO A 265 52.29 20.22 19.50
CA PRO A 265 53.56 20.20 18.78
C PRO A 265 53.39 20.19 17.26
N PRO A 266 54.41 20.60 16.48
CA PRO A 266 54.34 20.60 15.01
C PRO A 266 54.02 19.24 14.38
N SER A 267 54.30 18.13 15.07
CA SER A 267 53.90 16.79 14.62
C SER A 267 52.39 16.57 14.64
N ALA A 268 51.64 17.19 15.55
CA ALA A 268 50.17 17.17 15.54
C ALA A 268 49.61 17.87 14.29
N TYR A 269 50.23 18.97 13.88
CA TYR A 269 49.89 19.68 12.63
C TYR A 269 50.11 18.80 11.39
N ARG A 270 51.29 18.17 11.31
CA ARG A 270 51.64 17.27 10.19
C ARG A 270 50.69 16.07 10.13
N LEU A 271 50.32 15.53 11.29
CA LEU A 271 49.35 14.44 11.41
C LEU A 271 47.95 14.84 10.92
N CYS A 272 47.41 15.98 11.34
CA CYS A 272 46.12 16.48 10.86
C CYS A 272 46.12 16.70 9.34
N THR A 273 47.21 17.29 8.83
CA THR A 273 47.40 17.51 7.38
C THR A 273 47.45 16.18 6.62
N ARG A 274 48.16 15.18 7.16
CA ARG A 274 48.23 13.84 6.55
C ARG A 274 46.85 13.20 6.46
N LEU A 275 46.04 13.35 7.51
CA LEU A 275 44.64 12.90 7.59
C LEU A 275 43.67 13.75 6.77
N GLN A 276 44.18 14.68 5.94
CA GLN A 276 43.38 15.59 5.12
C GLN A 276 42.32 16.35 5.93
N ASN A 277 42.59 16.60 7.21
CA ASN A 277 41.67 17.23 8.15
C ASN A 277 40.25 16.61 8.16
N LEU A 278 40.14 15.32 7.84
CA LEU A 278 38.88 14.58 7.90
C LEU A 278 38.51 14.37 9.37
N ALA A 279 37.33 14.83 9.77
CA ALA A 279 36.90 14.86 11.16
C ALA A 279 37.01 13.49 11.86
N LEU A 280 36.63 12.41 11.18
CA LEU A 280 36.72 11.04 11.70
C LEU A 280 38.18 10.62 11.92
N GLY A 281 39.05 10.77 10.92
CA GLY A 281 40.47 10.39 11.03
C GLY A 281 41.21 11.18 12.10
N VAL A 282 40.95 12.49 12.18
CA VAL A 282 41.52 13.38 13.22
C VAL A 282 41.06 12.98 14.62
N ALA A 283 39.79 12.59 14.79
CA ALA A 283 39.29 12.13 16.08
C ALA A 283 39.93 10.81 16.52
N MET A 284 40.16 9.87 15.60
CA MET A 284 40.86 8.61 15.89
C MET A 284 42.31 8.85 16.31
N ALA A 285 43.04 9.71 15.58
CA ALA A 285 44.39 10.10 15.94
C ALA A 285 44.46 10.83 17.30
N GLY A 286 43.50 11.71 17.58
CA GLY A 286 43.36 12.34 18.89
C GLY A 286 43.12 11.32 20.00
N ALA A 287 42.30 10.29 19.75
CA ALA A 287 42.03 9.21 20.71
C ALA A 287 43.24 8.36 21.03
N MET A 288 44.14 8.12 20.07
CA MET A 288 45.43 7.47 20.30
C MET A 288 46.38 8.37 21.09
N ALA A 289 46.45 9.66 20.73
CA ALA A 289 47.30 10.61 21.44
C ALA A 289 46.89 10.77 22.91
N ALA A 290 45.58 10.79 23.20
CA ALA A 290 45.03 10.81 24.55
C ALA A 290 45.41 9.58 25.40
N ARG A 291 45.79 8.47 24.74
CA ARG A 291 46.25 7.23 25.37
C ARG A 291 47.78 7.12 25.49
N GLY A 292 48.51 8.21 25.19
CA GLY A 292 49.95 8.31 25.40
C GLY A 292 50.82 8.09 24.17
N HIS A 293 50.23 7.86 22.98
CA HIS A 293 51.01 7.76 21.74
C HIS A 293 51.49 9.14 21.30
N SER A 294 52.77 9.25 20.93
CA SER A 294 53.29 10.50 20.36
C SER A 294 52.74 10.72 18.95
N PHE A 295 52.53 11.99 18.57
CA PHE A 295 52.01 12.32 17.24
C PHE A 295 52.92 11.84 16.09
N ASP A 296 54.25 11.84 16.28
CA ASP A 296 55.20 11.32 15.30
C ASP A 296 55.10 9.80 15.15
N HIS A 297 54.82 9.08 16.24
CA HIS A 297 54.60 7.64 16.19
C HIS A 297 53.31 7.30 15.43
N ILE A 298 52.19 7.98 15.73
CA ILE A 298 50.91 7.79 15.01
C ILE A 298 51.08 8.10 13.52
N LEU A 299 51.77 9.19 13.19
CA LEU A 299 52.06 9.56 11.79
C LEU A 299 52.88 8.48 11.07
N THR A 300 53.85 7.88 11.77
CA THR A 300 54.68 6.79 11.20
C THR A 300 53.85 5.56 10.89
N LEU A 301 52.93 5.18 11.79
CA LEU A 301 52.02 4.04 11.59
C LEU A 301 51.10 4.27 10.38
N ILE A 302 50.47 5.44 10.29
CA ILE A 302 49.61 5.81 9.15
C ILE A 302 50.41 5.79 7.83
N ASP A 303 51.65 6.26 7.84
CA ASP A 303 52.50 6.29 6.65
C ASP A 303 52.95 4.88 6.21
N GLN A 304 53.11 3.96 7.15
CA GLN A 304 53.40 2.55 6.86
C GLN A 304 52.18 1.86 6.22
N ASP A 305 50.99 2.03 6.80
CA ASP A 305 49.78 1.40 6.26
C ASP A 305 49.33 2.03 4.95
N LEU A 306 49.52 3.34 4.75
CA LEU A 306 49.30 3.99 3.45
C LEU A 306 50.13 3.36 2.33
N ARG A 307 51.36 2.90 2.62
CA ARG A 307 52.19 2.20 1.61
C ARG A 307 51.64 0.82 1.30
N ARG A 308 51.07 0.13 2.29
CA ARG A 308 50.40 -1.17 2.10
C ARG A 308 49.13 -1.02 1.27
N VAL A 309 48.26 -0.08 1.64
CA VAL A 309 46.99 0.21 0.95
C VAL A 309 47.21 0.64 -0.50
N LYS A 310 48.27 1.40 -0.80
CA LYS A 310 48.61 1.77 -2.19
C LYS A 310 49.16 0.62 -3.05
N GLY A 311 49.62 -0.47 -2.43
CA GLY A 311 50.12 -1.67 -3.12
C GLY A 311 49.02 -2.66 -3.49
N GLU A 312 47.84 -2.56 -2.87
CA GLU A 312 46.68 -3.39 -3.15
C GLU A 312 45.80 -2.69 -4.19
N SER A 313 45.74 -3.21 -5.42
CA SER A 313 44.86 -2.71 -6.47
C SER A 313 43.39 -3.01 -6.15
N THR A 314 42.76 -2.17 -5.33
CA THR A 314 41.31 -2.19 -5.06
C THR A 314 40.67 -0.86 -5.48
N PRO A 315 39.68 -0.83 -6.40
CA PRO A 315 39.20 0.43 -6.98
C PRO A 315 38.17 1.22 -6.15
N ALA A 316 37.95 0.93 -4.86
CA ALA A 316 36.71 1.35 -4.19
C ALA A 316 36.82 2.38 -3.05
N TYR A 317 38.03 2.75 -2.60
CA TYR A 317 38.18 3.67 -1.46
C TYR A 317 38.57 5.07 -1.90
N GLU A 318 37.68 6.05 -1.68
CA GLU A 318 37.87 7.45 -2.10
C GLU A 318 39.09 8.10 -1.40
N HIS A 319 39.48 7.64 -0.19
CA HIS A 319 40.63 8.17 0.56
C HIS A 319 41.44 7.08 1.30
N ALA A 320 42.62 6.74 0.76
CA ALA A 320 43.55 5.78 1.38
C ALA A 320 43.99 6.16 2.80
N THR A 321 44.00 7.46 3.14
CA THR A 321 44.49 7.92 4.45
C THR A 321 43.50 7.73 5.59
N LEU A 322 42.20 7.84 5.31
CA LEU A 322 41.17 7.53 6.30
C LEU A 322 41.13 6.02 6.57
N ARG A 323 41.30 5.20 5.52
CA ARG A 323 41.45 3.75 5.68
C ARG A 323 42.65 3.39 6.55
N ALA A 324 43.82 3.95 6.26
CA ALA A 324 45.02 3.76 7.09
C ALA A 324 44.81 4.18 8.55
N ALA A 325 44.07 5.28 8.80
CA ALA A 325 43.75 5.69 10.17
C ALA A 325 42.83 4.69 10.90
N ILE A 326 41.86 4.09 10.19
CA ILE A 326 41.00 3.04 10.73
C ILE A 326 41.83 1.79 11.05
N ASP A 327 42.68 1.39 10.13
CA ASP A 327 43.58 0.25 10.25
C ASP A 327 44.49 0.39 11.50
N VAL A 328 45.16 1.53 11.63
CA VAL A 328 46.00 1.85 12.80
C VAL A 328 45.18 1.87 14.09
N GLY A 329 43.96 2.42 14.08
CA GLY A 329 43.09 2.46 15.25
C GLY A 329 42.61 1.08 15.71
N ILE A 330 42.41 0.13 14.79
CA ILE A 330 42.11 -1.27 15.08
C ILE A 330 43.33 -1.96 15.69
N ASP A 331 44.50 -1.71 15.13
CA ASP A 331 45.74 -2.35 15.57
C ASP A 331 46.21 -1.81 16.94
N ASP A 332 45.76 -0.63 17.35
CA ASP A 332 45.98 -0.02 18.67
C ASP A 332 45.13 -0.64 19.80
N LEU A 333 44.23 -1.59 19.51
CA LEU A 333 43.48 -2.29 20.55
C LEU A 333 44.41 -3.12 21.46
N PRO A 334 44.19 -3.09 22.79
CA PRO A 334 45.18 -3.54 23.78
C PRO A 334 45.43 -5.05 23.79
N THR A 335 44.47 -5.86 23.33
CA THR A 335 44.61 -7.32 23.25
C THR A 335 44.20 -7.85 21.88
N GLY A 336 44.81 -8.97 21.48
CA GLY A 336 44.42 -9.68 20.26
C GLY A 336 42.94 -10.12 20.28
N ASP A 337 42.43 -10.48 21.46
CA ASP A 337 41.04 -10.89 21.63
C ASP A 337 40.07 -9.70 21.49
N ASP A 338 40.39 -8.51 22.00
CA ASP A 338 39.55 -7.31 21.83
C ASP A 338 39.54 -6.86 20.35
N ARG A 339 40.67 -7.02 19.65
CA ARG A 339 40.74 -6.80 18.21
C ARG A 339 39.84 -7.76 17.46
N ASP A 340 39.90 -9.05 17.78
CA ASP A 340 39.06 -10.05 17.13
C ASP A 340 37.57 -9.80 17.38
N ARG A 341 37.21 -9.44 18.61
CA ARG A 341 35.84 -9.05 18.98
C ARG A 341 35.34 -7.83 18.22
N TYR A 342 36.19 -6.82 18.02
CA TYR A 342 35.85 -5.66 17.20
C TYR A 342 35.63 -6.06 15.73
N LEU A 343 36.47 -6.92 15.17
CA LEU A 343 36.30 -7.42 13.80
C LEU A 343 34.99 -8.21 13.65
N GLN A 344 34.63 -9.04 14.64
CA GLN A 344 33.39 -9.80 14.65
C GLN A 344 32.13 -8.92 14.56
N LEU A 345 32.19 -7.62 14.91
CA LEU A 345 31.08 -6.68 14.71
C LEU A 345 30.69 -6.51 13.24
N ALA A 346 31.48 -7.03 12.30
CA ALA A 346 31.14 -7.15 10.87
C ALA A 346 29.78 -7.83 10.64
N VAL A 347 29.33 -8.70 11.55
CA VAL A 347 28.04 -9.40 11.46
C VAL A 347 26.85 -8.47 11.59
N PHE A 348 27.00 -7.27 12.14
CA PHE A 348 25.87 -6.34 12.28
C PHE A 348 25.70 -5.57 10.97
N THR A 349 24.83 -6.03 10.07
CA THR A 349 24.60 -5.40 8.76
C THR A 349 23.40 -4.45 8.72
N GLY A 350 23.22 -3.76 7.59
CA GLY A 350 22.19 -2.75 7.37
C GLY A 350 22.57 -1.31 7.78
N ARG A 351 23.84 -1.07 8.17
CA ARG A 351 24.39 0.25 8.57
C ARG A 351 23.56 0.97 9.66
N GLY A 352 22.85 0.19 10.47
CA GLY A 352 22.03 0.63 11.59
C GLY A 352 22.68 0.34 12.95
N PRO A 353 22.15 0.90 14.04
CA PRO A 353 22.66 0.63 15.38
C PRO A 353 22.33 -0.78 15.86
N PHE A 354 23.20 -1.35 16.70
CA PHE A 354 22.99 -2.62 17.41
C PHE A 354 22.99 -2.41 18.94
N PRO A 355 22.23 -3.21 19.70
CA PRO A 355 22.17 -3.07 21.16
C PRO A 355 23.36 -3.78 21.84
N ALA A 356 23.71 -3.33 23.04
CA ALA A 356 24.71 -3.98 23.90
C ALA A 356 24.41 -5.47 24.12
N ALA A 357 23.13 -5.85 24.19
CA ALA A 357 22.68 -7.23 24.34
C ALA A 357 23.10 -8.12 23.16
N ALA A 358 23.03 -7.60 21.92
CA ALA A 358 23.47 -8.34 20.73
C ALA A 358 25.00 -8.51 20.72
N ALA A 359 25.77 -7.49 21.12
CA ALA A 359 27.22 -7.63 21.27
C ALA A 359 27.59 -8.64 22.37
N ALA A 360 26.85 -8.65 23.48
CA ALA A 360 27.04 -9.62 24.56
C ALA A 360 26.68 -11.05 24.13
N ALA A 361 25.73 -11.21 23.20
CA ALA A 361 25.45 -12.50 22.56
C ALA A 361 26.60 -12.90 21.62
N LEU A 362 27.05 -12.00 20.74
CA LEU A 362 28.17 -12.25 19.82
C LEU A 362 29.44 -12.71 20.53
N TRP A 363 29.74 -12.10 21.68
CA TRP A 363 30.97 -12.36 22.43
C TRP A 363 30.78 -13.37 23.58
N TYR A 364 29.65 -14.08 23.65
CA TYR A 364 29.41 -15.09 24.68
C TYR A 364 30.57 -16.11 24.74
N PRO A 365 31.11 -16.48 25.92
CA PRO A 365 30.57 -16.26 27.27
C PRO A 365 31.08 -14.99 27.99
N LEU A 366 31.57 -13.96 27.27
CA LEU A 366 31.98 -12.70 27.88
C LEU A 366 30.85 -12.10 28.74
N THR A 367 31.18 -11.67 29.97
CA THR A 367 30.19 -11.10 30.88
C THR A 367 29.62 -9.78 30.34
N GLU A 368 28.41 -9.41 30.78
CA GLU A 368 27.79 -8.15 30.34
C GLU A 368 28.58 -6.92 30.74
N ASP A 369 29.18 -6.93 31.94
CA ASP A 369 30.00 -5.83 32.41
C ASP A 369 31.26 -5.68 31.56
N ARG A 370 31.94 -6.79 31.25
CA ARG A 370 33.13 -6.75 30.38
C ARG A 370 32.77 -6.36 28.94
N THR A 371 31.60 -6.78 28.45
CA THR A 371 31.06 -6.32 27.16
C THR A 371 30.84 -4.82 27.16
N ARG A 372 30.22 -4.27 28.21
CA ARG A 372 29.95 -2.84 28.36
C ARG A 372 31.25 -2.03 28.46
N GLU A 373 32.23 -2.51 29.22
CA GLU A 373 33.58 -1.93 29.30
C GLU A 373 34.24 -1.87 27.92
N LEU A 374 34.21 -2.96 27.16
CA LEU A 374 34.78 -3.00 25.81
C LEU A 374 34.06 -2.03 24.86
N LEU A 375 32.72 -1.99 24.89
CA LEU A 375 31.94 -1.05 24.07
C LEU A 375 32.27 0.41 24.42
N VAL A 376 32.43 0.74 25.70
CA VAL A 376 32.87 2.08 26.15
C VAL A 376 34.28 2.39 25.66
N GLU A 377 35.20 1.43 25.72
CA GLU A 377 36.56 1.61 25.22
C GLU A 377 36.59 1.82 23.70
N LEU A 378 35.80 1.05 22.93
CA LEU A 378 35.66 1.22 21.48
C LEU A 378 35.08 2.60 21.11
N VAL A 379 34.08 3.07 21.85
CA VAL A 379 33.56 4.46 21.71
C VAL A 379 34.66 5.47 22.07
N GLY A 380 35.40 5.22 23.14
CA GLY A 380 36.55 6.03 23.56
C GLY A 380 37.68 6.07 22.54
N ARG A 381 37.73 5.16 21.57
CA ARG A 381 38.71 5.13 20.46
C ARG A 381 38.18 5.71 19.16
N SER A 382 36.94 6.21 19.16
CA SER A 382 36.19 6.61 17.95
C SER A 382 35.98 5.46 16.95
N LEU A 383 36.11 4.20 17.39
CA LEU A 383 35.82 3.01 16.58
C LEU A 383 34.31 2.72 16.51
N LEU A 384 33.59 3.08 17.57
CA LEU A 384 32.12 3.07 17.65
C LEU A 384 31.58 4.44 18.04
N THR A 385 30.30 4.65 17.78
CA THR A 385 29.52 5.79 18.27
C THR A 385 28.29 5.31 19.01
N VAL A 386 27.88 6.03 20.05
CA VAL A 386 26.62 5.77 20.76
C VAL A 386 25.49 6.33 19.90
N ALA A 387 24.53 5.49 19.55
CA ALA A 387 23.35 5.88 18.77
C ALA A 387 22.19 6.28 19.71
N ASP A 388 21.98 5.49 20.77
CA ASP A 388 21.00 5.71 21.84
C ASP A 388 21.49 5.03 23.13
N ALA A 389 20.77 5.18 24.24
CA ALA A 389 21.08 4.51 25.49
C ALA A 389 21.18 2.98 25.30
N GLY A 390 22.41 2.45 25.37
CA GLY A 390 22.69 1.02 25.18
C GLY A 390 22.77 0.56 23.72
N TRP A 391 22.72 1.48 22.75
CA TRP A 391 22.83 1.19 21.32
C TRP A 391 24.07 1.84 20.70
N TYR A 392 24.76 1.08 19.85
CA TYR A 392 26.04 1.45 19.28
C TYR A 392 26.02 1.28 17.77
N VAL A 393 26.81 2.06 17.05
CA VAL A 393 26.94 1.95 15.60
C VAL A 393 28.36 2.31 15.19
N ALA A 394 28.94 1.50 14.30
CA ALA A 394 30.19 1.85 13.64
C ALA A 394 29.89 2.75 12.43
N HIS A 395 30.83 3.61 12.04
CA HIS A 395 30.66 4.36 10.80
C HIS A 395 30.68 3.40 9.61
N ASP A 396 29.92 3.66 8.54
CA ASP A 396 29.86 2.81 7.33
C ASP A 396 31.25 2.35 6.83
N LEU A 397 32.22 3.26 6.88
CA LEU A 397 33.61 3.02 6.46
C LEU A 397 34.35 1.97 7.33
N HIS A 398 33.95 1.84 8.61
CA HIS A 398 34.51 0.84 9.52
C HIS A 398 33.99 -0.54 9.15
N TYR A 399 32.68 -0.67 8.84
CA TYR A 399 32.08 -1.95 8.45
C TYR A 399 32.78 -2.56 7.24
N ASP A 400 33.00 -1.78 6.18
CA ASP A 400 33.70 -2.25 4.98
C ASP A 400 35.14 -2.75 5.33
N THR A 401 35.78 -2.09 6.30
CA THR A 401 37.15 -2.42 6.75
C THR A 401 37.22 -3.68 7.60
N ILE A 402 36.34 -3.80 8.59
CA ILE A 402 36.32 -4.96 9.48
C ILE A 402 35.88 -6.23 8.77
N THR A 403 34.94 -6.14 7.81
CA THR A 403 34.51 -7.29 6.99
C THR A 403 35.68 -7.82 6.16
N GLN A 404 36.41 -6.93 5.48
CA GLN A 404 37.57 -7.32 4.68
C GLN A 404 38.70 -7.95 5.53
N ARG A 405 38.98 -7.37 6.71
CA ARG A 405 40.03 -7.90 7.62
C ARG A 405 39.63 -9.23 8.28
N LEU A 406 38.34 -9.43 8.58
CA LEU A 406 37.86 -10.65 9.20
C LEU A 406 37.84 -11.82 8.18
N GLY A 407 37.43 -11.54 6.95
CA GLY A 407 37.27 -12.52 5.87
C GLY A 407 35.94 -13.28 5.95
N ASP A 408 35.41 -13.67 4.79
CA ASP A 408 34.04 -14.17 4.63
C ASP A 408 33.72 -15.41 5.50
N ASP A 409 34.65 -16.37 5.62
CA ASP A 409 34.46 -17.57 6.44
C ASP A 409 34.33 -17.25 7.93
N ARG A 410 35.14 -16.30 8.42
CA ARG A 410 35.11 -15.88 9.82
C ARG A 410 33.92 -14.95 10.10
N VAL A 411 33.45 -14.19 9.11
CA VAL A 411 32.16 -13.48 9.19
C VAL A 411 31.02 -14.47 9.38
N ARG A 412 30.95 -15.54 8.56
CA ARG A 412 29.97 -16.63 8.73
C ARG A 412 30.07 -17.30 10.11
N ALA A 413 31.28 -17.53 10.61
CA ALA A 413 31.49 -18.08 11.95
C ALA A 413 30.99 -17.12 13.06
N ALA A 414 31.24 -15.82 12.91
CA ALA A 414 30.76 -14.80 13.84
C ALA A 414 29.22 -14.71 13.84
N HIS A 415 28.58 -14.87 12.68
CA HIS A 415 27.12 -15.01 12.58
C HIS A 415 26.58 -16.19 13.39
N THR A 416 27.26 -17.33 13.29
CA THR A 416 26.93 -18.53 14.05
C THR A 416 27.13 -18.29 15.55
N ALA A 417 28.22 -17.62 15.94
CA ALA A 417 28.50 -17.27 17.34
C ALA A 417 27.42 -16.34 17.94
N LEU A 418 26.96 -15.33 17.18
CA LEU A 418 25.86 -14.47 17.60
C LEU A 418 24.59 -15.28 17.91
N LEU A 419 24.21 -16.17 17.00
CA LEU A 419 22.99 -16.98 17.15
C LEU A 419 23.09 -17.95 18.34
N GLU A 420 24.22 -18.64 18.50
CA GLU A 420 24.44 -19.54 19.64
C GLU A 420 24.56 -18.78 20.97
N GLY A 421 25.15 -17.58 20.95
CA GLY A 421 25.19 -16.70 22.12
C GLY A 421 23.80 -16.24 22.56
N TYR A 422 22.93 -15.91 21.61
CA TYR A 422 21.52 -15.64 21.88
C TYR A 422 20.82 -16.86 22.48
N ARG A 423 21.02 -18.05 21.90
CA ARG A 423 20.48 -19.31 22.41
C ARG A 423 20.93 -19.61 23.84
N ALA A 424 22.21 -19.43 24.15
CA ALA A 424 22.76 -19.66 25.49
C ALA A 424 22.18 -18.69 26.52
N ARG A 425 22.11 -17.39 26.16
CA ARG A 425 21.60 -16.32 27.03
C ARG A 425 20.09 -16.41 27.26
N LEU A 426 19.35 -16.96 26.29
CA LEU A 426 17.90 -17.14 26.37
C LEU A 426 17.50 -18.55 26.81
N SER A 427 18.43 -19.37 27.34
CA SER A 427 18.24 -20.80 27.61
C SER A 427 16.94 -21.20 28.35
N GLN A 428 16.48 -20.40 29.32
CA GLN A 428 15.17 -20.63 29.98
C GLN A 428 13.98 -20.39 29.05
N GLN A 429 14.02 -19.35 28.22
CA GLN A 429 12.98 -19.06 27.22
C GLN A 429 13.08 -19.98 26.00
N TRP A 430 14.28 -20.51 25.73
CA TRP A 430 14.58 -21.38 24.59
C TRP A 430 13.96 -22.77 24.72
N ALA A 431 13.94 -23.32 25.95
CA ALA A 431 13.40 -24.64 26.26
C ALA A 431 11.89 -24.78 25.94
N GLU A 432 11.16 -23.67 25.83
CA GLU A 432 9.70 -23.66 25.63
C GLU A 432 9.27 -23.26 24.20
N GLY A 433 10.18 -22.96 23.26
CA GLY A 433 9.74 -22.59 21.90
C GLY A 433 10.76 -22.04 20.90
N GLY A 434 12.07 -22.13 21.17
CA GLY A 434 13.13 -21.74 20.22
C GLY A 434 13.05 -20.28 19.73
N TRP A 435 13.47 -20.04 18.48
CA TRP A 435 13.51 -18.71 17.82
C TRP A 435 12.17 -17.96 17.81
N ILE A 436 11.06 -18.66 17.98
CA ILE A 436 9.71 -18.10 17.83
C ILE A 436 9.30 -17.28 19.06
N ARG A 437 9.93 -17.52 20.22
CA ARG A 437 9.61 -16.88 21.50
C ARG A 437 10.51 -15.69 21.85
N ILE A 438 11.30 -15.17 20.92
CA ILE A 438 12.11 -13.94 21.11
C ILE A 438 11.25 -12.84 21.74
N ALA A 439 11.78 -12.17 22.76
CA ALA A 439 11.09 -11.10 23.47
C ALA A 439 10.72 -9.95 22.51
N ALA A 440 9.50 -9.39 22.65
CA ALA A 440 9.03 -8.30 21.79
C ALA A 440 9.90 -7.03 21.91
N GLU A 441 10.62 -6.93 23.03
CA GLU A 441 11.53 -5.85 23.38
C GLU A 441 12.87 -5.94 22.62
N ASP A 442 13.29 -7.14 22.17
CA ASP A 442 14.50 -7.31 21.35
C ASP A 442 14.19 -7.02 19.88
N ARG A 443 13.99 -5.73 19.61
CA ARG A 443 13.72 -5.19 18.26
C ARG A 443 14.85 -5.47 17.28
N TYR A 444 16.08 -5.64 17.76
CA TYR A 444 17.22 -5.92 16.90
C TYR A 444 17.07 -7.31 16.29
N LEU A 445 16.99 -8.34 17.14
CA LEU A 445 16.95 -9.71 16.66
C LEU A 445 15.66 -9.99 15.90
N LEU A 446 14.51 -9.46 16.35
CA LEU A 446 13.26 -9.54 15.58
C LEU A 446 13.43 -8.97 14.17
N GLY A 447 14.18 -7.87 14.02
CA GLY A 447 14.47 -7.20 12.76
C GLY A 447 15.39 -7.96 11.80
N SER A 448 16.40 -8.66 12.34
CA SER A 448 17.55 -9.16 11.58
C SER A 448 17.75 -10.68 11.62
N LEU A 449 16.93 -11.43 12.36
CA LEU A 449 17.07 -12.88 12.54
C LEU A 449 17.15 -13.63 11.21
N ALA A 450 16.22 -13.37 10.29
CA ALA A 450 16.14 -14.08 9.02
C ALA A 450 17.45 -13.94 8.23
N TRP A 451 17.98 -12.72 8.17
CA TRP A 451 19.26 -12.43 7.54
C TRP A 451 20.43 -13.14 8.25
N HIS A 452 20.49 -13.09 9.59
CA HIS A 452 21.55 -13.78 10.34
C HIS A 452 21.54 -15.31 10.14
N LEU A 453 20.36 -15.94 10.10
CA LEU A 453 20.22 -17.38 9.85
C LEU A 453 20.78 -17.77 8.48
N VAL A 454 20.50 -16.99 7.43
CA VAL A 454 21.04 -17.24 6.09
C VAL A 454 22.55 -17.05 6.02
N GLN A 455 23.06 -15.96 6.58
CA GLN A 455 24.52 -15.74 6.61
C GLN A 455 25.25 -16.84 7.40
N ALA A 456 24.62 -17.39 8.44
CA ALA A 456 25.14 -18.54 9.18
C ALA A 456 24.99 -19.88 8.44
N GLY A 457 24.29 -19.94 7.29
CA GLY A 457 24.00 -21.19 6.58
C GLY A 457 22.96 -22.07 7.25
N ARG A 458 22.09 -21.51 8.11
CA ARG A 458 21.05 -22.23 8.85
C ARG A 458 19.68 -22.12 8.18
N GLU A 459 19.60 -22.62 6.96
CA GLU A 459 18.36 -22.54 6.17
C GLU A 459 17.20 -23.32 6.81
N VAL A 460 17.48 -24.47 7.45
CA VAL A 460 16.46 -25.27 8.16
C VAL A 460 15.80 -24.46 9.28
N ASP A 461 16.59 -23.77 10.10
CA ASP A 461 16.09 -22.90 11.17
C ASP A 461 15.26 -21.74 10.59
N LEU A 462 15.70 -21.17 9.45
CA LEU A 462 14.96 -20.10 8.78
C LEU A 462 13.59 -20.58 8.29
N VAL A 463 13.53 -21.70 7.59
CA VAL A 463 12.27 -22.29 7.10
C VAL A 463 11.35 -22.62 8.26
N GLN A 464 11.89 -23.12 9.38
CA GLN A 464 11.12 -23.36 10.59
C GLN A 464 10.53 -22.08 11.18
N VAL A 465 11.28 -20.97 11.23
CA VAL A 465 10.76 -19.69 11.74
C VAL A 465 9.69 -19.11 10.80
N LEU A 466 9.97 -19.08 9.51
CA LEU A 466 9.10 -18.48 8.49
C LEU A 466 7.82 -19.28 8.22
N SER A 467 7.73 -20.52 8.70
CA SER A 467 6.52 -21.36 8.58
C SER A 467 5.59 -21.25 9.80
N GLN A 468 5.84 -20.33 10.74
CA GLN A 468 5.10 -20.27 12.00
C GLN A 468 4.19 -19.03 12.08
N PRO A 469 2.87 -19.19 12.29
CA PRO A 469 1.91 -18.07 12.34
C PRO A 469 2.25 -17.02 13.40
N VAL A 470 2.85 -17.44 14.50
CA VAL A 470 3.27 -16.56 15.60
C VAL A 470 4.42 -15.63 15.20
N TRP A 471 5.36 -16.07 14.33
CA TRP A 471 6.39 -15.18 13.77
C TRP A 471 5.75 -14.12 12.89
N MET A 472 4.92 -14.55 11.94
CA MET A 472 4.20 -13.67 11.01
C MET A 472 3.35 -12.63 11.75
N HIS A 473 2.54 -13.05 12.72
CA HIS A 473 1.71 -12.16 13.54
C HIS A 473 2.55 -11.15 14.34
N ARG A 474 3.66 -11.59 14.95
CA ARG A 474 4.58 -10.69 15.66
C ARG A 474 5.21 -9.66 14.73
N ARG A 475 5.66 -10.06 13.55
CA ARG A 475 6.21 -9.13 12.55
C ARG A 475 5.16 -8.13 12.09
N LEU A 476 3.92 -8.56 11.82
CA LEU A 476 2.83 -7.65 11.44
C LEU A 476 2.42 -6.66 12.54
N THR A 477 2.62 -7.01 13.82
CA THR A 477 2.25 -6.16 14.97
C THR A 477 3.39 -5.26 15.46
N THR A 478 4.64 -5.66 15.23
CA THR A 478 5.84 -4.92 15.68
C THR A 478 6.55 -4.16 14.56
N ALA A 479 6.34 -4.56 13.30
CA ALA A 479 6.92 -4.00 12.08
C ALA A 479 5.82 -3.82 11.00
N SER A 480 6.18 -3.84 9.72
CA SER A 480 5.25 -3.73 8.59
C SER A 480 5.16 -5.03 7.78
N LEU A 481 4.13 -5.15 6.93
CA LEU A 481 4.02 -6.29 6.01
C LEU A 481 5.21 -6.36 5.02
N PRO A 482 5.71 -5.27 4.42
CA PRO A 482 6.93 -5.30 3.62
C PRO A 482 8.14 -5.85 4.38
N ASP A 483 8.32 -5.48 5.64
CA ASP A 483 9.41 -6.01 6.48
C ASP A 483 9.27 -7.53 6.63
N LEU A 484 8.06 -8.03 6.89
CA LEU A 484 7.81 -9.48 6.95
C LEU A 484 8.12 -10.17 5.61
N LEU A 485 7.63 -9.62 4.48
CA LEU A 485 7.88 -10.19 3.15
C LEU A 485 9.37 -10.21 2.79
N SER A 486 10.15 -9.23 3.27
CA SER A 486 11.59 -9.20 3.07
C SER A 486 12.32 -10.37 3.75
N ASP A 487 11.82 -10.86 4.88
CA ASP A 487 12.41 -12.04 5.56
C ASP A 487 12.36 -13.28 4.66
N TYR A 488 11.29 -13.43 3.87
CA TYR A 488 11.11 -14.53 2.90
C TYR A 488 11.93 -14.37 1.63
N ALA A 489 12.55 -13.21 1.38
CA ALA A 489 13.44 -13.03 0.23
C ALA A 489 14.79 -13.75 0.41
N HIS A 490 15.09 -14.22 1.62
CA HIS A 490 16.37 -14.83 1.94
C HIS A 490 16.46 -16.35 1.65
N THR A 491 15.37 -17.02 1.30
CA THR A 491 15.34 -18.46 0.99
C THR A 491 14.51 -18.72 -0.26
N THR A 492 14.82 -19.78 -1.01
CA THR A 492 14.03 -20.23 -2.17
C THR A 492 13.19 -21.47 -1.84
N HIS A 493 13.06 -21.83 -0.56
CA HIS A 493 12.34 -23.05 -0.16
C HIS A 493 10.86 -22.99 -0.59
N PRO A 494 10.30 -24.04 -1.23
CA PRO A 494 8.95 -24.01 -1.81
C PRO A 494 7.86 -23.55 -0.85
N LEU A 495 7.81 -24.11 0.37
CA LEU A 495 6.83 -23.72 1.40
C LEU A 495 6.92 -22.22 1.73
N THR A 496 8.13 -21.68 1.91
CA THR A 496 8.31 -20.27 2.29
C THR A 496 7.93 -19.33 1.15
N GLN A 497 8.18 -19.72 -0.11
CA GLN A 497 7.73 -18.96 -1.27
C GLN A 497 6.22 -18.98 -1.42
N ALA A 498 5.57 -20.13 -1.18
CA ALA A 498 4.11 -20.23 -1.16
C ALA A 498 3.50 -19.35 -0.06
N ILE A 499 4.08 -19.33 1.14
CA ILE A 499 3.66 -18.46 2.25
C ILE A 499 3.86 -16.99 1.88
N ARG A 500 5.03 -16.60 1.37
CA ARG A 500 5.32 -15.22 0.94
C ARG A 500 4.29 -14.73 -0.07
N ARG A 501 3.98 -15.57 -1.07
CA ARG A 501 2.96 -15.28 -2.09
C ARG A 501 1.59 -15.11 -1.44
N ALA A 502 1.18 -16.00 -0.55
CA ALA A 502 -0.09 -15.91 0.15
C ALA A 502 -0.19 -14.67 1.05
N LEU A 503 0.89 -14.28 1.75
CA LEU A 503 0.96 -13.05 2.54
C LEU A 503 0.86 -11.80 1.66
N GLY A 504 1.55 -11.77 0.52
CA GLY A 504 1.49 -10.67 -0.45
C GLY A 504 0.09 -10.51 -1.06
N GLN A 505 -0.55 -11.62 -1.44
CA GLN A 505 -1.93 -11.63 -1.92
C GLN A 505 -2.94 -11.17 -0.84
N SER A 506 -2.62 -11.40 0.43
CA SER A 506 -3.45 -11.00 1.57
C SER A 506 -3.14 -9.60 2.08
N ALA A 507 -2.30 -8.82 1.39
CA ALA A 507 -1.81 -7.54 1.90
C ALA A 507 -2.93 -6.60 2.34
N GLN A 508 -3.95 -6.41 1.49
CA GLN A 508 -5.10 -5.56 1.78
C GLN A 508 -5.87 -5.99 3.04
N ALA A 509 -6.00 -7.30 3.27
CA ALA A 509 -6.66 -7.83 4.46
C ALA A 509 -5.81 -7.65 5.73
N LEU A 510 -4.48 -7.73 5.60
CA LEU A 510 -3.52 -7.73 6.71
C LEU A 510 -3.01 -6.32 7.08
N THR A 511 -3.10 -5.33 6.19
CA THR A 511 -2.70 -3.93 6.42
C THR A 511 -3.93 -3.05 6.66
N ARG A 512 -4.26 -2.86 7.95
CA ARG A 512 -5.34 -2.08 8.57
C ARG A 512 -6.23 -1.15 7.71
N ASP A 513 -7.54 -1.30 7.97
CA ASP A 513 -8.57 -0.25 8.03
C ASP A 513 -8.49 0.55 9.35
N ASP A 514 -8.93 1.81 9.33
CA ASP A 514 -8.92 2.84 10.40
C ASP A 514 -9.62 2.48 11.75
N THR A 515 -10.02 1.23 11.97
CA THR A 515 -10.97 0.85 13.05
C THR A 515 -10.33 0.36 14.36
N GLY A 516 -9.01 0.45 14.53
CA GLY A 516 -8.39 0.13 15.82
C GLY A 516 -8.31 -1.37 16.18
N PHE A 517 -8.57 -2.27 15.22
CA PHE A 517 -8.80 -3.69 15.46
C PHE A 517 -7.52 -4.55 15.49
N THR A 518 -6.89 -4.75 16.66
CA THR A 518 -5.69 -5.61 16.83
C THR A 518 -5.97 -7.01 17.38
N GLY A 519 -7.14 -7.23 17.99
CA GLY A 519 -7.41 -8.44 18.78
C GLY A 519 -7.73 -9.72 18.01
N GLN A 520 -7.80 -9.70 16.67
CA GLN A 520 -8.15 -10.88 15.85
C GLN A 520 -7.24 -11.05 14.62
N LEU A 521 -6.13 -10.32 14.55
CA LEU A 521 -5.22 -10.39 13.41
C LEU A 521 -4.63 -11.79 13.22
N ALA A 522 -4.36 -12.51 14.30
CA ALA A 522 -3.90 -13.90 14.25
C ALA A 522 -4.92 -14.84 13.59
N GLY A 523 -6.21 -14.68 13.92
CA GLY A 523 -7.31 -15.41 13.31
C GLY A 523 -7.47 -15.10 11.82
N LEU A 524 -7.43 -13.81 11.45
CA LEU A 524 -7.51 -13.37 10.06
C LEU A 524 -6.32 -13.87 9.22
N LEU A 525 -5.09 -13.77 9.76
CA LEU A 525 -3.87 -14.27 9.13
C LEU A 525 -3.99 -15.76 8.79
N VAL A 526 -4.39 -16.57 9.76
CA VAL A 526 -4.55 -18.02 9.55
C VAL A 526 -5.68 -18.30 8.56
N SER A 527 -6.80 -17.58 8.64
CA SER A 527 -7.91 -17.69 7.68
C SER A 527 -7.43 -17.45 6.23
N GLN A 528 -6.67 -16.36 6.02
CA GLN A 528 -6.14 -15.98 4.71
C GLN A 528 -5.13 -17.00 4.18
N LEU A 529 -4.19 -17.45 5.01
CA LEU A 529 -3.18 -18.45 4.60
C LEU A 529 -3.82 -19.80 4.28
N THR A 530 -4.71 -20.29 5.14
CA THR A 530 -5.43 -21.56 4.89
C THR A 530 -6.25 -21.44 3.60
N GLY A 531 -7.02 -20.36 3.41
CA GLY A 531 -7.85 -20.21 2.21
C GLY A 531 -7.10 -20.16 0.88
N ARG A 532 -5.83 -19.71 0.90
CA ARG A 532 -4.97 -19.62 -0.29
C ARG A 532 -4.13 -20.88 -0.55
N LEU A 533 -3.81 -21.64 0.49
CA LEU A 533 -2.84 -22.74 0.41
C LEU A 533 -3.43 -24.14 0.63
N LEU A 534 -4.72 -24.24 0.99
CA LEU A 534 -5.39 -25.53 1.23
C LEU A 534 -5.32 -26.48 0.02
N ASP A 535 -5.28 -25.92 -1.20
CA ASP A 535 -5.27 -26.68 -2.47
C ASP A 535 -3.93 -26.64 -3.19
N HIS A 536 -2.87 -26.30 -2.47
CA HIS A 536 -1.58 -26.19 -3.10
C HIS A 536 -1.20 -27.53 -3.79
N PRO A 537 -0.69 -27.52 -5.04
CA PRO A 537 -0.44 -28.75 -5.80
C PRO A 537 0.59 -29.68 -5.14
N GLN A 538 1.45 -29.11 -4.27
CA GLN A 538 2.34 -29.88 -3.41
C GLN A 538 1.61 -30.32 -2.13
N PRO A 539 1.43 -31.64 -1.89
CA PRO A 539 0.67 -32.15 -0.74
C PRO A 539 1.19 -31.70 0.63
N GLU A 540 2.50 -31.51 0.76
CA GLU A 540 3.11 -31.05 2.01
C GLU A 540 2.67 -29.62 2.39
N ILE A 541 2.51 -28.74 1.40
CA ILE A 541 2.08 -27.35 1.62
C ILE A 541 0.59 -27.31 1.97
N ALA A 542 -0.23 -28.10 1.26
CA ALA A 542 -1.65 -28.25 1.57
C ALA A 542 -1.87 -28.82 2.99
N ALA A 543 -1.09 -29.83 3.38
CA ALA A 543 -1.14 -30.41 4.73
C ALA A 543 -0.72 -29.40 5.81
N TRP A 544 0.34 -28.61 5.56
CA TRP A 544 0.75 -27.53 6.45
C TRP A 544 -0.37 -26.49 6.61
N ALA A 545 -1.00 -26.05 5.52
CA ALA A 545 -2.09 -25.07 5.53
C ALA A 545 -3.34 -25.56 6.28
N ALA A 546 -3.67 -26.85 6.15
CA ALA A 546 -4.80 -27.48 6.84
C ALA A 546 -4.61 -27.60 8.36
N ALA A 547 -3.34 -27.68 8.81
CA ALA A 547 -2.95 -27.81 10.21
C ALA A 547 -2.79 -26.46 10.95
N LEU A 548 -2.87 -25.34 10.24
CA LEU A 548 -2.71 -24.02 10.85
C LEU A 548 -3.79 -23.73 11.89
N THR A 549 -3.36 -23.14 13.00
CA THR A 549 -4.24 -22.61 14.04
C THR A 549 -3.67 -21.28 14.57
N PRO A 550 -4.53 -20.33 14.98
CA PRO A 550 -4.07 -19.11 15.63
C PRO A 550 -3.35 -19.44 16.95
N HIS A 551 -2.14 -18.93 17.11
CA HIS A 551 -1.30 -19.16 18.29
C HIS A 551 -1.87 -18.55 19.59
N ASP A 552 -2.83 -17.64 19.50
CA ASP A 552 -3.52 -16.98 20.60
C ASP A 552 -4.92 -17.54 20.86
N HIS A 553 -5.29 -18.61 20.15
CA HIS A 553 -6.63 -19.22 20.16
C HIS A 553 -7.75 -18.25 19.78
N SER A 554 -7.44 -17.18 19.04
CA SER A 554 -8.44 -16.25 18.54
C SER A 554 -9.45 -16.98 17.65
N PRO A 555 -10.76 -16.71 17.78
CA PRO A 555 -11.78 -17.24 16.88
C PRO A 555 -11.50 -16.81 15.45
N TRP A 556 -11.73 -17.73 14.51
CA TRP A 556 -11.41 -17.51 13.09
C TRP A 556 -12.31 -18.31 12.17
N LEU A 557 -12.46 -17.86 10.92
CA LEU A 557 -13.25 -18.54 9.89
C LEU A 557 -12.33 -19.44 9.08
N LYS A 558 -12.40 -20.75 9.36
CA LYS A 558 -11.64 -21.78 8.62
C LYS A 558 -12.34 -22.12 7.30
N PRO A 559 -11.66 -21.95 6.17
CA PRO A 559 -12.17 -22.42 4.89
C PRO A 559 -12.27 -23.95 4.87
N LEU A 560 -13.45 -24.44 4.53
CA LEU A 560 -13.72 -25.86 4.31
C LEU A 560 -13.65 -26.21 2.82
N THR A 561 -13.99 -25.25 1.96
CA THR A 561 -13.93 -25.44 0.51
C THR A 561 -12.52 -25.13 -0.01
N PRO A 562 -11.85 -26.10 -0.66
CA PRO A 562 -10.80 -25.87 -1.63
C PRO A 562 -11.01 -24.60 -2.46
N GLY A 563 -10.04 -23.70 -2.43
CA GLY A 563 -9.98 -22.59 -3.37
C GLY A 563 -10.78 -21.37 -2.95
N ALA A 564 -11.19 -21.30 -1.69
CA ALA A 564 -11.89 -20.17 -1.09
C ALA A 564 -11.22 -18.81 -1.28
N LEU A 565 -9.89 -18.79 -1.42
CA LEU A 565 -9.11 -17.61 -1.83
C LEU A 565 -8.13 -17.94 -2.98
N ALA A 566 -8.26 -19.12 -3.59
CA ALA A 566 -7.45 -19.51 -4.74
C ALA A 566 -8.04 -18.88 -6.00
N SER A 567 -7.96 -17.56 -6.06
CA SER A 567 -8.14 -16.88 -7.32
C SER A 567 -6.86 -17.10 -8.14
N ALA A 568 -7.03 -17.83 -9.25
CA ALA A 568 -6.16 -17.85 -10.45
C ALA A 568 -5.82 -16.45 -11.00
N THR A 569 -6.44 -15.43 -10.41
CA THR A 569 -6.64 -14.09 -10.92
C THR A 569 -6.38 -13.08 -9.80
N SER A 570 -5.55 -13.43 -8.81
CA SER A 570 -5.10 -12.51 -7.75
C SER A 570 -3.66 -12.15 -8.06
N PRO A 571 -3.30 -10.85 -8.00
CA PRO A 571 -2.00 -10.43 -8.46
C PRO A 571 -0.93 -11.16 -7.67
N LEU A 572 0.00 -11.78 -8.38
CA LEU A 572 0.95 -12.75 -7.86
C LEU A 572 1.97 -12.18 -6.87
N GLN A 573 2.06 -10.87 -6.78
CA GLN A 573 3.17 -10.25 -6.06
C GLN A 573 2.83 -8.92 -5.42
N LEU A 574 2.03 -8.08 -6.09
CA LEU A 574 1.95 -6.69 -5.67
C LEU A 574 0.74 -5.97 -6.27
N THR A 575 0.08 -5.18 -5.43
CA THR A 575 -0.84 -4.12 -5.86
C THR A 575 -0.19 -2.78 -5.52
N ILE A 576 0.17 -2.00 -6.55
CA ILE A 576 0.71 -0.66 -6.40
C ILE A 576 -0.46 0.31 -6.42
N GLY A 577 -0.76 0.95 -5.30
CA GLY A 577 -1.81 1.97 -5.20
C GLY A 577 -1.27 3.34 -5.56
N LEU A 578 -1.79 3.97 -6.63
CA LEU A 578 -1.49 5.36 -6.98
C LEU A 578 -2.62 6.30 -6.53
N THR A 579 -2.31 7.59 -6.44
CA THR A 579 -3.32 8.62 -6.16
C THR A 579 -4.29 8.85 -7.33
N GLY A 580 -3.84 8.58 -8.57
CA GLY A 580 -4.64 8.64 -9.79
C GLY A 580 -4.75 7.29 -10.53
N SER A 581 -5.64 7.25 -11.53
CA SER A 581 -5.80 6.11 -12.46
C SER A 581 -4.43 5.69 -13.04
N VAL A 582 -4.16 4.40 -13.16
CA VAL A 582 -2.97 3.90 -13.85
C VAL A 582 -3.26 3.86 -15.34
N GLU A 583 -2.48 4.61 -16.10
CA GLU A 583 -2.71 4.84 -17.53
C GLU A 583 -1.65 4.12 -18.39
N ALA A 584 -0.48 3.80 -17.82
CA ALA A 584 0.63 3.16 -18.52
C ALA A 584 1.45 2.26 -17.61
N VAL A 585 1.90 1.12 -18.13
CA VAL A 585 2.75 0.14 -17.42
C VAL A 585 3.82 -0.44 -18.34
N ALA A 586 4.99 -0.81 -17.80
CA ALA A 586 6.05 -1.52 -18.52
C ALA A 586 6.95 -2.33 -17.58
N PHE A 587 7.51 -3.44 -18.06
CA PHE A 587 8.62 -4.15 -17.41
C PHE A 587 9.97 -3.64 -17.92
N SER A 588 10.99 -3.68 -17.06
CA SER A 588 12.38 -3.51 -17.50
C SER A 588 12.83 -4.69 -18.39
N PRO A 589 13.83 -4.50 -19.26
CA PRO A 589 14.32 -5.56 -20.16
C PRO A 589 14.82 -6.83 -19.45
N ASP A 590 15.25 -6.72 -18.19
CA ASP A 590 15.69 -7.83 -17.34
C ASP A 590 14.56 -8.41 -16.46
N GLY A 591 13.35 -7.83 -16.49
CA GLY A 591 12.19 -8.23 -15.69
C GLY A 591 12.27 -7.88 -14.20
N SER A 592 13.37 -7.26 -13.73
CA SER A 592 13.58 -7.00 -12.31
C SER A 592 12.79 -5.80 -11.78
N ARG A 593 12.30 -4.92 -12.67
CA ARG A 593 11.60 -3.68 -12.32
C ARG A 593 10.32 -3.51 -13.11
N VAL A 594 9.36 -2.82 -12.50
CA VAL A 594 8.12 -2.36 -13.14
C VAL A 594 8.06 -0.84 -13.10
N LEU A 595 7.59 -0.26 -14.20
CA LEU A 595 7.37 1.17 -14.38
C LEU A 595 5.87 1.41 -14.51
N VAL A 596 5.34 2.35 -13.72
CA VAL A 596 3.91 2.69 -13.72
C VAL A 596 3.74 4.19 -13.85
N GLY A 597 2.94 4.61 -14.82
CA GLY A 597 2.55 5.99 -15.07
C GLY A 597 1.09 6.25 -14.70
N GLY A 598 0.87 7.29 -13.90
CA GLY A 598 -0.45 7.67 -13.38
C GLY A 598 -1.08 8.87 -14.09
N ARG A 599 -2.40 8.98 -13.97
CA ARG A 599 -3.19 10.11 -14.45
C ARG A 599 -2.83 11.42 -13.75
N ASP A 600 -2.29 11.35 -12.54
CA ASP A 600 -1.82 12.50 -11.76
C ASP A 600 -0.46 13.06 -12.24
N GLY A 601 0.19 12.40 -13.19
CA GLY A 601 1.52 12.77 -13.68
C GLY A 601 2.66 12.15 -12.89
N ARG A 602 2.35 11.32 -11.88
CA ARG A 602 3.34 10.53 -11.16
C ARG A 602 3.82 9.39 -12.04
N VAL A 603 5.12 9.16 -12.04
CA VAL A 603 5.76 7.98 -12.60
C VAL A 603 6.58 7.34 -11.50
N GLY A 604 6.40 6.05 -11.27
CA GLY A 604 7.18 5.31 -10.28
C GLY A 604 7.84 4.08 -10.89
N ILE A 605 8.88 3.60 -10.21
CA ILE A 605 9.62 2.40 -10.53
C ILE A 605 9.68 1.54 -9.26
N TRP A 606 9.23 0.30 -9.36
CA TRP A 606 9.24 -0.66 -8.26
C TRP A 606 10.07 -1.87 -8.64
N GLU A 607 10.64 -2.53 -7.64
CA GLU A 607 11.21 -3.86 -7.82
C GLU A 607 10.07 -4.87 -8.03
N ALA A 608 10.10 -5.64 -9.12
CA ALA A 608 9.02 -6.54 -9.49
C ALA A 608 8.76 -7.61 -8.40
N ALA A 609 9.83 -8.11 -7.78
CA ALA A 609 9.75 -9.23 -6.85
C ALA A 609 9.17 -8.88 -5.46
N THR A 610 9.47 -7.67 -4.97
CA THR A 610 9.13 -7.23 -3.61
C THR A 610 8.06 -6.15 -3.60
N GLY A 611 7.91 -5.45 -4.73
CA GLY A 611 7.08 -4.28 -4.86
C GLY A 611 7.52 -3.08 -4.07
N ARG A 612 8.77 -3.10 -3.65
CA ARG A 612 9.41 -1.96 -3.05
C ARG A 612 9.58 -0.85 -4.09
N GLU A 613 9.16 0.36 -3.72
CA GLU A 613 9.39 1.55 -4.55
C GLU A 613 10.88 1.89 -4.56
N ILE A 614 11.47 1.90 -5.75
CA ILE A 614 12.87 2.26 -6.00
C ILE A 614 12.98 3.78 -6.19
N LEU A 615 12.08 4.32 -7.00
CA LEU A 615 12.06 5.72 -7.41
C LEU A 615 10.63 6.15 -7.76
N ALA A 616 10.27 7.38 -7.40
CA ALA A 616 9.15 8.06 -8.02
C ALA A 616 9.50 9.51 -8.36
N PHE A 617 8.88 10.02 -9.41
CA PHE A 617 9.01 11.40 -9.83
C PHE A 617 7.73 11.88 -10.48
N THR A 618 7.53 13.19 -10.52
CA THR A 618 6.45 13.80 -11.31
C THR A 618 7.03 14.14 -12.68
N ALA A 619 6.53 13.51 -13.74
CA ALA A 619 7.07 13.68 -15.08
C ALA A 619 6.77 15.06 -15.70
N GLY A 620 6.01 15.92 -14.99
CA GLY A 620 5.59 17.23 -15.49
C GLY A 620 4.59 17.18 -16.64
N VAL A 621 4.07 15.99 -16.95
CA VAL A 621 3.02 15.70 -17.93
C VAL A 621 1.86 15.04 -17.20
N ASN A 622 0.61 15.48 -17.43
CA ASN A 622 -0.58 14.92 -16.78
C ASN A 622 -1.79 14.98 -17.73
N PRO A 623 -2.42 13.82 -18.05
CA PRO A 623 -2.05 12.45 -17.68
C PRO A 623 -0.76 11.92 -18.35
N VAL A 624 -0.12 10.92 -17.74
CA VAL A 624 0.94 10.10 -18.38
C VAL A 624 0.25 8.96 -19.13
N TRP A 625 0.30 8.94 -20.47
CA TRP A 625 -0.44 7.95 -21.26
C TRP A 625 0.41 6.78 -21.74
N ARG A 626 1.73 6.97 -21.86
CA ARG A 626 2.68 5.91 -22.25
C ARG A 626 3.99 6.04 -21.50
N VAL A 627 4.56 4.89 -21.14
CA VAL A 627 5.88 4.75 -20.53
C VAL A 627 6.63 3.59 -21.18
N VAL A 628 7.92 3.76 -21.43
CA VAL A 628 8.76 2.75 -22.11
C VAL A 628 10.17 2.76 -21.51
N PHE A 629 10.75 1.59 -21.26
CA PHE A 629 12.18 1.46 -20.92
C PHE A 629 13.05 1.50 -22.19
N SER A 630 14.24 2.09 -22.09
CA SER A 630 15.28 1.87 -23.10
C SER A 630 15.71 0.39 -23.11
N PRO A 631 16.25 -0.13 -24.24
CA PRO A 631 16.66 -1.53 -24.35
C PRO A 631 17.69 -1.99 -23.31
N ASP A 632 18.50 -1.06 -22.79
CA ASP A 632 19.49 -1.30 -21.73
C ASP A 632 18.92 -1.12 -20.30
N GLY A 633 17.66 -0.71 -20.16
CA GLY A 633 16.99 -0.44 -18.89
C GLY A 633 17.49 0.79 -18.12
N SER A 634 18.41 1.57 -18.69
CA SER A 634 19.05 2.71 -18.00
C SER A 634 18.19 3.98 -18.03
N ARG A 635 17.27 4.09 -18.99
CA ARG A 635 16.42 5.26 -19.23
C ARG A 635 14.96 4.86 -19.38
N VAL A 636 14.07 5.83 -19.13
CA VAL A 636 12.64 5.70 -19.41
C VAL A 636 12.15 6.88 -20.24
N LEU A 637 11.31 6.59 -21.23
CA LEU A 637 10.59 7.56 -22.03
C LEU A 637 9.17 7.68 -21.49
N VAL A 638 8.73 8.91 -21.23
CA VAL A 638 7.40 9.23 -20.71
C VAL A 638 6.71 10.18 -21.69
N GLY A 639 5.50 9.83 -22.11
CA GLY A 639 4.64 10.66 -22.96
C GLY A 639 3.29 10.95 -22.30
N GLY A 640 2.77 12.16 -22.51
CA GLY A 640 1.52 12.59 -21.88
C GLY A 640 0.80 13.73 -22.59
N ARG A 641 -0.21 14.29 -21.90
CA ARG A 641 -1.17 15.25 -22.49
C ARG A 641 -0.63 16.58 -22.97
N ASP A 642 0.51 17.02 -22.44
CA ASP A 642 1.09 18.31 -22.77
C ASP A 642 1.79 18.35 -24.14
N GLY A 643 1.73 17.26 -24.91
CA GLY A 643 2.34 17.20 -26.23
C GLY A 643 3.85 16.94 -26.20
N THR A 644 4.42 16.66 -25.02
CA THR A 644 5.86 16.42 -24.86
C THR A 644 6.18 14.95 -24.65
N ALA A 645 7.35 14.54 -25.12
CA ALA A 645 8.00 13.29 -24.73
C ALA A 645 9.26 13.64 -23.94
N ARG A 646 9.43 12.97 -22.79
CA ARG A 646 10.52 13.26 -21.85
C ARG A 646 11.28 11.99 -21.50
N VAL A 647 12.60 12.08 -21.52
CA VAL A 647 13.52 10.98 -21.22
C VAL A 647 14.12 11.21 -19.84
N TRP A 648 14.03 10.19 -18.99
CA TRP A 648 14.54 10.21 -17.63
C TRP A 648 15.60 9.13 -17.43
N GLU A 649 16.59 9.41 -16.60
CA GLU A 649 17.58 8.43 -16.15
C GLU A 649 17.04 7.65 -14.96
N VAL A 650 17.07 6.31 -15.02
CA VAL A 650 16.50 5.45 -13.97
C VAL A 650 17.32 5.49 -12.68
N ALA A 651 18.65 5.60 -12.78
CA ALA A 651 19.54 5.57 -11.62
C ALA A 651 19.40 6.81 -10.73
N THR A 652 19.19 7.98 -11.33
CA THR A 652 19.18 9.28 -10.64
C THR A 652 17.78 9.90 -10.56
N GLY A 653 16.85 9.46 -11.40
CA GLY A 653 15.53 10.09 -11.56
C GLY A 653 15.62 11.49 -12.15
N ARG A 654 16.65 11.77 -12.95
CA ARG A 654 16.87 13.06 -13.61
C ARG A 654 16.26 13.08 -15.00
N GLU A 655 15.57 14.16 -15.34
CA GLU A 655 15.18 14.46 -16.72
C GLU A 655 16.44 14.76 -17.55
N ILE A 656 16.70 13.93 -18.57
CA ILE A 656 17.84 14.06 -19.48
C ILE A 656 17.46 14.96 -20.66
N LEU A 657 16.27 14.75 -21.21
CA LEU A 657 15.81 15.38 -22.43
C LEU A 657 14.29 15.57 -22.39
N ALA A 658 13.80 16.72 -22.84
CA ALA A 658 12.41 16.94 -23.15
C ALA A 658 12.31 17.62 -24.52
N PHE A 659 11.39 17.16 -25.34
CA PHE A 659 11.11 17.79 -26.62
C PHE A 659 9.61 17.83 -26.86
N THR A 660 9.16 18.92 -27.50
CA THR A 660 7.77 19.12 -27.90
C THR A 660 7.52 18.39 -29.20
N VAL A 661 6.65 17.40 -29.13
CA VAL A 661 6.39 16.40 -30.17
C VAL A 661 5.19 16.89 -31.00
N HIS A 662 4.15 17.41 -30.35
CA HIS A 662 3.05 18.12 -31.01
C HIS A 662 2.65 19.36 -30.18
N THR A 663 1.98 20.32 -30.81
CA THR A 663 1.29 21.43 -30.13
C THR A 663 -0.05 21.02 -29.51
N ASP A 664 -0.46 19.77 -29.72
CA ASP A 664 -1.75 19.20 -29.34
C ASP A 664 -1.58 17.88 -28.56
N MET A 665 -2.66 17.31 -28.02
CA MET A 665 -2.60 16.14 -27.12
C MET A 665 -2.04 14.88 -27.81
N LEU A 666 -1.01 14.26 -27.21
CA LEU A 666 -0.37 13.01 -27.64
C LEU A 666 -1.07 11.77 -27.11
N TRP A 667 -1.66 10.90 -27.92
CA TRP A 667 -2.31 9.69 -27.38
C TRP A 667 -1.37 8.49 -27.22
N THR A 668 -0.28 8.46 -27.98
CA THR A 668 0.66 7.33 -28.01
C THR A 668 2.08 7.77 -28.30
N VAL A 669 3.05 7.05 -27.74
CA VAL A 669 4.48 7.21 -27.99
C VAL A 669 5.11 5.82 -28.06
N ALA A 670 6.04 5.61 -28.98
CA ALA A 670 6.83 4.38 -29.10
C ALA A 670 8.31 4.69 -29.35
N LEU A 671 9.18 3.81 -28.85
CA LEU A 671 10.63 3.85 -29.09
C LEU A 671 10.98 2.78 -30.14
N SER A 672 11.92 3.07 -31.04
CA SER A 672 12.44 2.06 -31.96
C SER A 672 13.27 1.00 -31.21
N PRO A 673 13.39 -0.22 -31.76
CA PRO A 673 14.10 -1.33 -31.09
C PRO A 673 15.56 -1.02 -30.72
N ASP A 674 16.22 -0.16 -31.51
CA ASP A 674 17.58 0.32 -31.29
C ASP A 674 17.68 1.53 -30.33
N GLY A 675 16.54 2.06 -29.87
CA GLY A 675 16.46 3.23 -28.99
C GLY A 675 16.78 4.57 -29.64
N THR A 676 16.98 4.62 -30.96
CA THR A 676 17.47 5.82 -31.67
C THR A 676 16.35 6.74 -32.14
N ARG A 677 15.13 6.23 -32.31
CA ARG A 677 13.97 6.97 -32.83
C ARG A 677 12.77 6.88 -31.90
N VAL A 678 12.03 7.97 -31.79
CA VAL A 678 10.73 8.02 -31.10
C VAL A 678 9.65 8.31 -32.12
N MET A 679 8.53 7.60 -32.03
CA MET A 679 7.32 7.85 -32.80
C MET A 679 6.21 8.33 -31.87
N ALA A 680 5.38 9.25 -32.35
CA ALA A 680 4.21 9.69 -31.61
C ALA A 680 3.03 9.96 -32.53
N GLY A 681 1.83 9.74 -32.01
CA GLY A 681 0.56 9.98 -32.69
C GLY A 681 -0.29 11.00 -31.94
N ASP A 682 -0.93 11.90 -32.68
CA ASP A 682 -1.72 12.99 -32.12
C ASP A 682 -3.25 12.81 -32.29
N ILE A 683 -3.99 13.74 -31.68
CA ILE A 683 -5.45 13.82 -31.78
C ILE A 683 -5.95 14.18 -33.19
N GLY A 684 -5.11 14.78 -34.04
CA GLY A 684 -5.43 15.19 -35.41
C GLY A 684 -5.22 14.10 -36.45
N GLY A 685 -4.79 12.89 -36.04
CA GLY A 685 -4.58 11.76 -36.95
C GLY A 685 -3.18 11.71 -37.57
N SER A 686 -2.26 12.59 -37.16
CA SER A 686 -0.89 12.61 -37.69
C SER A 686 0.06 11.78 -36.84
N VAL A 687 1.05 11.17 -37.50
CA VAL A 687 2.19 10.50 -36.87
C VAL A 687 3.46 11.23 -37.24
N ARG A 688 4.37 11.32 -36.28
CA ARG A 688 5.67 11.95 -36.45
C ARG A 688 6.76 11.10 -35.78
N ILE A 689 7.99 11.22 -36.28
CA ILE A 689 9.16 10.46 -35.83
C ILE A 689 10.33 11.42 -35.59
N TRP A 690 11.02 11.25 -34.46
CA TRP A 690 12.19 12.03 -34.05
C TRP A 690 13.40 11.15 -33.82
N GLU A 691 14.58 11.71 -33.99
CA GLU A 691 15.85 11.12 -33.58
C GLU A 691 16.16 11.49 -32.11
N VAL A 692 16.40 10.49 -31.25
CA VAL A 692 16.59 10.65 -29.81
C VAL A 692 17.85 11.43 -29.44
N PRO A 693 19.04 11.14 -30.01
CA PRO A 693 20.25 11.90 -29.67
C PRO A 693 20.17 13.41 -29.94
N THR A 694 19.42 13.81 -30.97
CA THR A 694 19.39 15.20 -31.46
C THR A 694 18.08 15.93 -31.14
N GLY A 695 17.01 15.20 -30.81
CA GLY A 695 15.65 15.73 -30.65
C GLY A 695 15.04 16.24 -31.97
N ARG A 696 15.65 15.92 -33.12
CA ARG A 696 15.23 16.44 -34.43
C ARG A 696 14.08 15.62 -34.99
N GLU A 697 13.04 16.28 -35.50
CA GLU A 697 11.99 15.65 -36.30
C GLU A 697 12.56 15.14 -37.63
N VAL A 698 12.40 13.86 -37.90
CA VAL A 698 12.92 13.17 -39.10
C VAL A 698 11.80 12.90 -40.11
N LEU A 699 10.57 12.67 -39.64
CA LEU A 699 9.44 12.34 -40.50
C LEU A 699 8.10 12.78 -39.88
N ALA A 700 7.16 13.21 -40.72
CA ALA A 700 5.77 13.51 -40.36
C ALA A 700 4.81 13.08 -41.48
N PHE A 701 3.74 12.36 -41.17
CA PHE A 701 2.75 11.92 -42.16
C PHE A 701 1.31 11.82 -41.57
N PRO A 702 0.27 12.09 -42.38
CA PRO A 702 -1.12 11.92 -41.98
C PRO A 702 -1.48 10.42 -41.99
N ALA A 703 -1.62 9.82 -40.80
CA ALA A 703 -1.86 8.38 -40.69
C ALA A 703 -3.35 8.02 -40.73
N HIS A 704 -4.19 8.82 -40.07
CA HIS A 704 -5.61 8.53 -39.88
C HIS A 704 -6.48 9.78 -40.09
N SER A 705 -7.77 9.57 -40.33
CA SER A 705 -8.75 10.66 -40.48
C SER A 705 -9.30 11.21 -39.16
N ASP A 706 -9.01 10.50 -38.06
CA ASP A 706 -9.30 10.88 -36.66
C ASP A 706 -8.10 10.43 -35.80
N ALA A 707 -8.14 10.69 -34.50
CA ALA A 707 -7.03 10.52 -33.57
C ALA A 707 -6.34 9.14 -33.64
N VAL A 708 -5.00 9.16 -33.59
CA VAL A 708 -4.16 7.96 -33.51
C VAL A 708 -4.09 7.48 -32.06
N ARG A 709 -4.59 6.28 -31.76
CA ARG A 709 -4.68 5.75 -30.38
C ARG A 709 -3.56 4.77 -30.04
N ALA A 710 -2.99 4.11 -31.04
CA ALA A 710 -1.86 3.21 -30.89
C ALA A 710 -0.86 3.47 -32.02
N ALA A 711 0.42 3.42 -31.71
CA ALA A 711 1.50 3.49 -32.69
C ALA A 711 2.69 2.69 -32.14
N VAL A 712 3.25 1.78 -32.95
CA VAL A 712 4.43 0.98 -32.60
C VAL A 712 5.33 0.77 -33.81
N PHE A 713 6.63 0.56 -33.56
CA PHE A 713 7.55 0.06 -34.59
C PHE A 713 7.48 -1.47 -34.69
N SER A 714 7.81 -2.01 -35.87
CA SER A 714 8.10 -3.44 -36.01
C SER A 714 9.41 -3.81 -35.28
N PRO A 715 9.63 -5.10 -34.94
CA PRO A 715 10.83 -5.55 -34.22
C PRO A 715 12.16 -5.25 -34.93
N ASP A 716 12.14 -5.13 -36.26
CA ASP A 716 13.29 -4.73 -37.09
C ASP A 716 13.39 -3.20 -37.30
N GLY A 717 12.42 -2.42 -36.81
CA GLY A 717 12.36 -0.97 -36.93
C GLY A 717 12.09 -0.44 -38.35
N THR A 718 11.78 -1.29 -39.31
CA THR A 718 11.57 -0.91 -40.72
C THR A 718 10.15 -0.47 -41.02
N ARG A 719 9.17 -0.97 -40.25
CA ARG A 719 7.74 -0.68 -40.40
C ARG A 719 7.18 -0.03 -39.14
N ALA A 720 6.05 0.65 -39.31
CA ALA A 720 5.23 1.19 -38.23
C ALA A 720 3.82 0.64 -38.33
N LEU A 721 3.16 0.39 -37.20
CA LEU A 721 1.75 0.01 -37.13
C LEU A 721 1.01 1.06 -36.30
N THR A 722 -0.07 1.60 -36.86
CA THR A 722 -0.92 2.61 -36.22
C THR A 722 -2.36 2.10 -36.10
N GLY A 723 -3.04 2.47 -35.01
CA GLY A 723 -4.47 2.23 -34.80
C GLY A 723 -5.21 3.55 -34.63
N GLY A 724 -6.28 3.76 -35.39
CA GLY A 724 -7.02 5.01 -35.44
C GLY A 724 -8.45 4.91 -34.91
N ARG A 725 -8.98 6.05 -34.46
CA ARG A 725 -10.41 6.18 -34.11
C ARG A 725 -11.34 6.06 -35.31
N ASP A 726 -10.81 6.16 -36.52
CA ASP A 726 -11.50 5.90 -37.79
C ASP A 726 -11.83 4.41 -38.04
N GLY A 727 -11.49 3.52 -37.10
CA GLY A 727 -11.81 2.09 -37.17
C GLY A 727 -10.83 1.28 -38.00
N THR A 728 -9.72 1.88 -38.44
CA THR A 728 -8.67 1.19 -39.19
C THR A 728 -7.39 1.06 -38.38
N ALA A 729 -6.64 -0.02 -38.65
CA ALA A 729 -5.24 -0.09 -38.29
C ALA A 729 -4.40 -0.16 -39.58
N ARG A 730 -3.25 0.48 -39.62
CA ARG A 730 -2.47 0.65 -40.86
C ARG A 730 -0.99 0.38 -40.62
N VAL A 731 -0.34 -0.24 -41.60
CA VAL A 731 1.10 -0.49 -41.59
C VAL A 731 1.77 0.47 -42.56
N TRP A 732 2.88 1.05 -42.13
CA TRP A 732 3.64 2.06 -42.86
C TRP A 732 5.10 1.67 -42.96
N GLU A 733 5.79 2.15 -43.99
CA GLU A 733 7.24 2.14 -44.05
C GLU A 733 7.80 3.25 -43.14
N ALA A 734 8.57 2.87 -42.11
CA ALA A 734 9.00 3.80 -41.07
C ALA A 734 10.02 4.84 -41.54
N ALA A 735 10.68 4.60 -42.68
CA ALA A 735 11.66 5.51 -43.27
C ALA A 735 11.00 6.64 -44.09
N THR A 736 9.86 6.35 -44.73
CA THR A 736 9.24 7.23 -45.73
C THR A 736 7.86 7.72 -45.33
N GLY A 737 7.17 7.00 -44.44
CA GLY A 737 5.78 7.26 -44.07
C GLY A 737 4.78 6.80 -45.14
N HIS A 738 5.20 5.97 -46.10
CA HIS A 738 4.30 5.40 -47.10
C HIS A 738 3.45 4.29 -46.49
N GLU A 739 2.14 4.32 -46.76
CA GLU A 739 1.21 3.26 -46.36
C GLU A 739 1.53 1.98 -47.15
N ILE A 740 1.73 0.87 -46.43
CA ILE A 740 1.97 -0.46 -47.00
C ILE A 740 0.64 -1.20 -47.15
N LEU A 741 -0.18 -1.22 -46.09
CA LEU A 741 -1.48 -1.89 -46.06
C LEU A 741 -2.36 -1.37 -44.92
N ALA A 742 -3.67 -1.56 -45.06
CA ALA A 742 -4.68 -1.23 -44.06
C ALA A 742 -5.47 -2.48 -43.64
N PHE A 743 -5.64 -2.69 -42.34
CA PHE A 743 -6.51 -3.68 -41.75
C PHE A 743 -7.92 -3.08 -41.59
N THR A 744 -8.85 -3.51 -42.46
CA THR A 744 -10.24 -3.07 -42.45
C THR A 744 -11.15 -4.20 -41.98
N GLY A 745 -11.86 -4.02 -40.87
CA GLY A 745 -12.76 -5.06 -40.34
C GLY A 745 -13.34 -4.75 -38.95
N HIS A 746 -12.73 -3.85 -38.19
CA HIS A 746 -13.28 -3.35 -36.92
C HIS A 746 -14.49 -2.46 -37.15
N THR A 747 -15.50 -2.57 -36.28
CA THR A 747 -16.74 -1.77 -36.38
C THR A 747 -16.73 -0.52 -35.51
N ALA A 748 -15.72 -0.40 -34.65
CA ALA A 748 -15.46 0.75 -33.80
C ALA A 748 -13.97 1.15 -33.85
N GLY A 749 -13.64 2.30 -33.26
CA GLY A 749 -12.26 2.81 -33.24
C GLY A 749 -11.25 1.83 -32.63
N VAL A 750 -10.10 1.68 -33.28
CA VAL A 750 -9.00 0.80 -32.86
C VAL A 750 -8.20 1.50 -31.77
N SER A 751 -8.14 0.91 -30.58
CA SER A 751 -7.50 1.46 -29.39
C SER A 751 -6.12 0.86 -29.12
N ALA A 752 -5.88 -0.36 -29.60
CA ALA A 752 -4.63 -1.10 -29.43
C ALA A 752 -4.18 -1.69 -30.77
N ALA A 753 -2.88 -1.60 -31.06
CA ALA A 753 -2.28 -2.20 -32.24
C ALA A 753 -0.80 -2.54 -31.95
N VAL A 754 -0.41 -3.80 -32.11
CA VAL A 754 0.97 -4.28 -31.84
C VAL A 754 1.42 -5.34 -32.85
N PHE A 755 2.72 -5.39 -33.15
CA PHE A 755 3.32 -6.49 -33.91
C PHE A 755 3.66 -7.68 -33.01
N SER A 756 3.65 -8.89 -33.57
CA SER A 756 4.29 -10.06 -32.94
C SER A 756 5.82 -9.88 -32.87
N PRO A 757 6.52 -10.59 -31.96
CA PRO A 757 7.97 -10.47 -31.80
C PRO A 757 8.78 -10.80 -33.07
N ASP A 758 8.24 -11.64 -33.95
CA ASP A 758 8.82 -11.99 -35.25
C ASP A 758 8.39 -11.02 -36.39
N GLY A 759 7.48 -10.08 -36.11
CA GLY A 759 6.95 -9.11 -37.06
C GLY A 759 6.03 -9.69 -38.15
N THR A 760 5.64 -10.97 -38.06
CA THR A 760 4.81 -11.64 -39.08
C THR A 760 3.32 -11.43 -38.88
N ARG A 761 2.89 -11.12 -37.65
CA ARG A 761 1.49 -10.90 -37.28
C ARG A 761 1.27 -9.53 -36.65
N ALA A 762 0.04 -9.04 -36.73
CA ALA A 762 -0.41 -7.86 -35.99
C ALA A 762 -1.62 -8.24 -35.12
N LEU A 763 -1.69 -7.68 -33.91
CA LEU A 763 -2.83 -7.82 -32.99
C LEU A 763 -3.46 -6.46 -32.81
N THR A 764 -4.77 -6.38 -33.01
CA THR A 764 -5.55 -5.15 -32.86
C THR A 764 -6.73 -5.35 -31.92
N GLY A 765 -7.06 -4.33 -31.15
CA GLY A 765 -8.24 -4.31 -30.27
C GLY A 765 -9.04 -3.04 -30.48
N ASP A 766 -10.36 -3.16 -30.48
CA ASP A 766 -11.27 -2.04 -30.74
C ASP A 766 -12.18 -1.69 -29.55
N HIS A 767 -12.97 -0.63 -29.72
CA HIS A 767 -13.96 -0.19 -28.74
C HIS A 767 -15.23 -1.05 -28.67
N ASP A 768 -15.45 -1.99 -29.59
CA ASP A 768 -16.61 -2.90 -29.55
C ASP A 768 -16.36 -4.16 -28.70
N GLY A 769 -15.09 -4.41 -28.36
CA GLY A 769 -14.67 -5.53 -27.52
C GLY A 769 -14.00 -6.65 -28.32
N THR A 770 -13.89 -6.50 -29.64
CA THR A 770 -13.25 -7.48 -30.52
C THR A 770 -11.74 -7.28 -30.55
N VAL A 771 -11.01 -8.39 -30.48
CA VAL A 771 -9.56 -8.44 -30.71
C VAL A 771 -9.33 -9.25 -31.97
N ARG A 772 -8.47 -8.80 -32.88
CA ARG A 772 -8.16 -9.49 -34.14
C ARG A 772 -6.67 -9.71 -34.31
N ILE A 773 -6.32 -10.84 -34.90
CA ILE A 773 -4.97 -11.15 -35.38
C ILE A 773 -4.98 -11.10 -36.89
N TRP A 774 -3.98 -10.42 -37.45
CA TRP A 774 -3.78 -10.24 -38.88
C TRP A 774 -2.42 -10.78 -39.29
N GLU A 775 -2.33 -11.24 -40.53
CA GLU A 775 -1.06 -11.45 -41.21
C GLU A 775 -0.50 -10.10 -41.67
N ALA A 776 0.67 -9.74 -41.12
CA ALA A 776 1.25 -8.41 -41.30
C ALA A 776 1.83 -8.15 -42.70
N ALA A 777 1.93 -9.19 -43.53
CA ALA A 777 2.41 -9.07 -44.91
C ALA A 777 1.28 -8.83 -45.91
N THR A 778 0.09 -9.37 -45.65
CA THR A 778 -1.02 -9.43 -46.62
C THR A 778 -2.23 -8.60 -46.20
N GLY A 779 -2.41 -8.35 -44.90
CA GLY A 779 -3.64 -7.74 -44.40
C GLY A 779 -4.75 -8.73 -44.08
N HIS A 780 -4.52 -10.04 -44.27
CA HIS A 780 -5.56 -11.05 -44.02
C HIS A 780 -5.80 -11.26 -42.53
N GLU A 781 -7.07 -11.30 -42.13
CA GLU A 781 -7.48 -11.70 -40.79
C GLU A 781 -7.24 -13.20 -40.60
N ILE A 782 -6.53 -13.54 -39.52
CA ILE A 782 -6.23 -14.91 -39.12
C ILE A 782 -7.29 -15.40 -38.11
N LEU A 783 -7.54 -14.61 -37.07
CA LEU A 783 -8.45 -14.95 -35.96
C LEU A 783 -9.10 -13.70 -35.38
N ALA A 784 -10.33 -13.85 -34.86
CA ALA A 784 -10.99 -12.86 -34.02
C ALA A 784 -11.35 -13.47 -32.66
N PHE A 785 -11.04 -12.76 -31.57
CA PHE A 785 -11.37 -13.14 -30.20
C PHE A 785 -12.59 -12.37 -29.74
N THR A 786 -13.56 -13.09 -29.17
CA THR A 786 -14.74 -12.53 -28.53
C THR A 786 -14.77 -12.99 -27.09
N GLY A 787 -14.93 -12.06 -26.15
CA GLY A 787 -14.93 -12.37 -24.72
C GLY A 787 -14.97 -11.15 -23.83
N HIS A 788 -14.28 -10.07 -24.21
CA HIS A 788 -14.45 -8.79 -23.53
C HIS A 788 -15.89 -8.27 -23.70
N THR A 789 -16.51 -7.86 -22.60
CA THR A 789 -17.90 -7.39 -22.56
C THR A 789 -18.03 -5.87 -22.76
N ALA A 790 -16.90 -5.19 -22.90
CA ALA A 790 -16.78 -3.78 -23.23
C ALA A 790 -15.47 -3.57 -24.02
N GLY A 791 -15.29 -2.37 -24.60
CA GLY A 791 -14.16 -2.09 -25.47
C GLY A 791 -12.78 -2.45 -24.90
N VAL A 792 -11.91 -2.94 -25.78
CA VAL A 792 -10.49 -3.23 -25.50
C VAL A 792 -9.74 -1.91 -25.39
N SER A 793 -8.78 -1.83 -24.47
CA SER A 793 -7.99 -0.61 -24.21
C SER A 793 -6.51 -0.78 -24.54
N ALA A 794 -5.97 -1.99 -24.39
CA ALA A 794 -4.58 -2.33 -24.62
C ALA A 794 -4.45 -3.80 -25.02
N ALA A 795 -3.40 -4.10 -25.80
CA ALA A 795 -3.09 -5.45 -26.25
C ALA A 795 -1.58 -5.60 -26.45
N VAL A 796 -1.01 -6.75 -26.08
CA VAL A 796 0.42 -7.09 -26.25
C VAL A 796 0.58 -8.57 -26.57
N PHE A 797 1.63 -8.93 -27.32
CA PHE A 797 2.07 -10.32 -27.46
C PHE A 797 3.02 -10.70 -26.31
N SER A 798 3.05 -11.99 -25.96
CA SER A 798 4.13 -12.54 -25.14
C SER A 798 5.46 -12.52 -25.91
N PRO A 799 6.62 -12.53 -25.22
CA PRO A 799 7.93 -12.44 -25.86
C PRO A 799 8.24 -13.57 -26.86
N ASP A 800 7.65 -14.76 -26.65
CA ASP A 800 7.73 -15.92 -27.53
C ASP A 800 6.69 -15.90 -28.66
N GLY A 801 5.76 -14.93 -28.68
CA GLY A 801 4.70 -14.78 -29.67
C GLY A 801 3.57 -15.80 -29.57
N THR A 802 3.59 -16.70 -28.58
CA THR A 802 2.62 -17.80 -28.46
C THR A 802 1.31 -17.38 -27.79
N ARG A 803 1.34 -16.30 -27.00
CA ARG A 803 0.21 -15.78 -26.24
C ARG A 803 -0.02 -14.29 -26.54
N ALA A 804 -1.25 -13.84 -26.33
CA ALA A 804 -1.63 -12.44 -26.36
C ALA A 804 -2.29 -12.05 -25.03
N LEU A 805 -2.02 -10.85 -24.52
CA LEU A 805 -2.66 -10.28 -23.34
C LEU A 805 -3.43 -9.02 -23.73
N THR A 806 -4.69 -8.93 -23.31
CA THR A 806 -5.59 -7.82 -23.63
C THR A 806 -6.17 -7.23 -22.36
N GLY A 807 -6.32 -5.91 -22.30
CA GLY A 807 -7.01 -5.19 -21.22
C GLY A 807 -8.35 -4.66 -21.70
N GLY A 808 -9.39 -4.79 -20.89
CA GLY A 808 -10.76 -4.39 -21.23
C GLY A 808 -11.34 -3.29 -20.33
N ARG A 809 -12.25 -2.51 -20.89
CA ARG A 809 -13.12 -1.58 -20.14
C ARG A 809 -14.13 -2.30 -19.24
N ASP A 810 -14.24 -3.61 -19.36
CA ASP A 810 -15.01 -4.47 -18.46
C ASP A 810 -14.31 -4.75 -17.12
N GLY A 811 -13.09 -4.24 -16.95
CA GLY A 811 -12.27 -4.43 -15.75
C GLY A 811 -11.55 -5.77 -15.71
N THR A 812 -11.51 -6.49 -16.83
CA THR A 812 -10.74 -7.74 -16.97
C THR A 812 -9.51 -7.52 -17.83
N ALA A 813 -8.47 -8.31 -17.58
CA ALA A 813 -7.43 -8.55 -18.56
C ALA A 813 -7.43 -10.04 -18.94
N ARG A 814 -7.16 -10.38 -20.20
CA ARG A 814 -7.35 -11.74 -20.72
C ARG A 814 -6.11 -12.21 -21.46
N VAL A 815 -5.71 -13.46 -21.23
CA VAL A 815 -4.61 -14.12 -21.95
C VAL A 815 -5.20 -15.10 -22.95
N TRP A 816 -4.75 -15.03 -24.19
CA TRP A 816 -5.21 -15.81 -25.32
C TRP A 816 -4.07 -16.63 -25.90
N GLU A 817 -4.36 -17.84 -26.35
CA GLU A 817 -3.47 -18.62 -27.19
C GLU A 817 -3.55 -18.12 -28.63
N VAL A 818 -2.42 -17.66 -29.18
CA VAL A 818 -2.35 -17.03 -30.51
C VAL A 818 -2.60 -18.02 -31.66
N ALA A 819 -2.30 -19.30 -31.44
CA ALA A 819 -2.47 -20.33 -32.47
C ALA A 819 -3.93 -20.74 -32.68
N THR A 820 -4.73 -20.76 -31.61
CA THR A 820 -6.10 -21.30 -31.63
C THR A 820 -7.17 -20.23 -31.37
N GLY A 821 -6.78 -19.10 -30.78
CA GLY A 821 -7.69 -18.08 -30.26
C GLY A 821 -8.43 -18.47 -28.98
N ARG A 822 -8.01 -19.56 -28.33
CA ARG A 822 -8.57 -19.99 -27.07
C ARG A 822 -8.16 -19.04 -25.93
N GLU A 823 -9.12 -18.68 -25.09
CA GLU A 823 -8.84 -18.00 -23.83
C GLU A 823 -8.13 -18.94 -22.85
N LEU A 824 -6.94 -18.54 -22.41
CA LEU A 824 -6.12 -19.26 -21.43
C LEU A 824 -6.39 -18.76 -20.01
N HIS A 825 -6.50 -17.44 -19.82
CA HIS A 825 -6.72 -16.82 -18.51
C HIS A 825 -7.62 -15.59 -18.59
N VAL A 826 -8.38 -15.32 -17.53
CA VAL A 826 -9.10 -14.06 -17.31
C VAL A 826 -8.69 -13.47 -15.99
N PHE A 827 -7.82 -12.48 -15.97
CA PHE A 827 -7.46 -11.74 -14.76
C PHE A 827 -8.63 -10.82 -14.34
N THR A 828 -9.37 -11.27 -13.33
CA THR A 828 -10.41 -10.52 -12.64
C THR A 828 -9.89 -10.00 -11.30
N GLY A 829 -9.94 -8.70 -11.08
CA GLY A 829 -9.51 -8.13 -9.79
C GLY A 829 -9.50 -6.60 -9.81
N HIS A 830 -9.36 -5.99 -10.98
CA HIS A 830 -9.58 -4.56 -11.12
C HIS A 830 -11.05 -4.22 -10.86
N THR A 831 -11.29 -3.20 -10.02
CA THR A 831 -12.66 -2.73 -9.71
C THR A 831 -13.21 -1.77 -10.78
N SER A 832 -12.39 -1.45 -11.78
CA SER A 832 -12.72 -0.57 -12.89
C SER A 832 -11.90 -0.94 -14.14
N MET A 833 -12.02 -0.15 -15.22
CA MET A 833 -11.39 -0.39 -16.53
C MET A 833 -9.90 -0.68 -16.42
N VAL A 834 -9.40 -1.70 -17.13
CA VAL A 834 -7.97 -1.91 -17.34
C VAL A 834 -7.54 -1.04 -18.52
N TRP A 835 -6.50 -0.20 -18.37
CA TRP A 835 -6.02 0.72 -19.42
C TRP A 835 -4.71 0.30 -20.08
N ALA A 836 -3.86 -0.41 -19.34
CA ALA A 836 -2.54 -0.78 -19.80
C ALA A 836 -2.22 -2.22 -19.40
N VAL A 837 -1.49 -2.92 -20.28
CA VAL A 837 -1.04 -4.30 -20.06
C VAL A 837 0.40 -4.48 -20.58
N ALA A 838 1.17 -5.36 -19.96
CA ALA A 838 2.52 -5.74 -20.39
C ALA A 838 2.85 -7.18 -19.96
N PHE A 839 3.72 -7.87 -20.70
CA PHE A 839 4.35 -9.11 -20.25
C PHE A 839 5.76 -8.84 -19.69
N SER A 840 6.21 -9.67 -18.76
CA SER A 840 7.64 -9.75 -18.40
C SER A 840 8.46 -10.29 -19.58
N PRO A 841 9.78 -10.03 -19.64
CA PRO A 841 10.63 -10.45 -20.75
C PRO A 841 10.73 -11.96 -20.96
N ASP A 842 10.48 -12.75 -19.93
CA ASP A 842 10.40 -14.23 -19.97
C ASP A 842 8.96 -14.74 -20.24
N GLY A 843 7.97 -13.84 -20.26
CA GLY A 843 6.55 -14.17 -20.42
C GLY A 843 5.94 -14.93 -19.23
N SER A 844 6.63 -15.00 -18.09
CA SER A 844 6.11 -15.68 -16.90
C SER A 844 5.13 -14.83 -16.11
N LEU A 845 5.22 -13.50 -16.24
CA LEU A 845 4.36 -12.53 -15.56
C LEU A 845 3.62 -11.62 -16.55
N ALA A 846 2.43 -11.19 -16.15
CA ALA A 846 1.69 -10.11 -16.77
C ALA A 846 1.57 -8.92 -15.80
N LEU A 847 1.57 -7.69 -16.30
CA LEU A 847 1.36 -6.47 -15.52
C LEU A 847 0.16 -5.74 -16.11
N THR A 848 -0.79 -5.35 -15.27
CA THR A 848 -1.97 -4.59 -15.67
C THR A 848 -2.07 -3.30 -14.87
N GLY A 849 -2.56 -2.24 -15.51
CA GLY A 849 -2.84 -0.95 -14.90
C GLY A 849 -4.29 -0.56 -15.10
N GLY A 850 -4.97 -0.15 -14.03
CA GLY A 850 -6.41 0.12 -14.05
C GLY A 850 -6.82 1.52 -13.58
N TYR A 851 -8.04 1.91 -13.98
CA TYR A 851 -8.72 3.12 -13.53
C TYR A 851 -9.05 3.11 -12.03
N ASP A 852 -9.03 1.92 -11.43
CA ASP A 852 -9.13 1.73 -9.98
C ASP A 852 -7.89 2.22 -9.21
N ARG A 853 -6.94 2.85 -9.92
CA ARG A 853 -5.69 3.41 -9.39
C ARG A 853 -4.70 2.35 -8.94
N THR A 854 -4.85 1.12 -9.43
CA THR A 854 -3.95 0.02 -9.10
C THR A 854 -3.16 -0.45 -10.31
N ALA A 855 -1.89 -0.79 -10.10
CA ALA A 855 -1.14 -1.65 -10.99
C ALA A 855 -0.93 -3.02 -10.33
N ARG A 856 -1.07 -4.09 -11.10
CA ARG A 856 -1.16 -5.47 -10.61
C ARG A 856 -0.28 -6.39 -11.45
N ILE A 857 0.57 -7.18 -10.80
CA ILE A 857 1.40 -8.21 -11.45
C ILE A 857 0.69 -9.56 -11.31
N TRP A 858 0.60 -10.35 -12.38
CA TRP A 858 -0.02 -11.67 -12.47
C TRP A 858 0.99 -12.69 -12.98
N ASP A 859 0.72 -13.96 -12.76
CA ASP A 859 1.40 -15.08 -13.41
C ASP A 859 0.68 -15.37 -14.69
N SER A 860 1.43 -15.58 -15.75
CA SER A 860 0.92 -15.99 -17.04
C SER A 860 1.39 -17.38 -17.47
N ALA A 861 2.33 -17.99 -16.75
CA ALA A 861 2.94 -19.29 -17.06
C ALA A 861 2.13 -20.49 -16.55
N GLU A 862 1.46 -20.39 -15.41
CA GLU A 862 0.70 -21.52 -14.86
C GLU A 862 -0.71 -21.63 -15.45
N PRO A 863 -1.08 -22.76 -16.10
CA PRO A 863 -2.48 -23.11 -16.31
C PRO A 863 -3.11 -23.36 -14.95
N THR A 864 -3.72 -22.35 -14.36
CA THR A 864 -4.45 -22.48 -13.10
C THR A 864 -5.48 -23.58 -13.26
N TRP A 865 -5.36 -24.61 -12.42
CA TRP A 865 -6.17 -25.81 -12.46
C TRP A 865 -7.67 -25.45 -12.39
N HIS A 866 -8.34 -25.47 -13.54
CA HIS A 866 -9.78 -25.44 -13.58
C HIS A 866 -10.32 -26.81 -13.16
N ARG A 867 -10.40 -27.06 -11.85
CA ARG A 867 -11.46 -27.91 -11.31
C ARG A 867 -12.46 -27.01 -10.58
N THR A 868 -13.52 -26.71 -11.32
CA THR A 868 -14.85 -26.41 -10.77
C THR A 868 -15.08 -25.05 -10.10
N ALA A 869 -14.69 -23.96 -10.76
CA ALA A 869 -15.36 -22.67 -10.56
C ALA A 869 -15.82 -22.17 -11.93
N ARG A 870 -17.01 -22.62 -12.36
CA ARG A 870 -17.66 -22.05 -13.55
C ARG A 870 -18.23 -20.70 -13.16
N HIS A 871 -17.63 -19.65 -13.71
CA HIS A 871 -17.99 -18.26 -13.46
C HIS A 871 -19.50 -18.02 -13.60
N LEU A 872 -20.10 -17.58 -12.50
CA LEU A 872 -21.36 -16.86 -12.55
C LEU A 872 -21.11 -15.59 -13.37
N GLN A 873 -21.73 -15.46 -14.55
CA GLN A 873 -21.85 -14.15 -15.23
C GLN A 873 -22.39 -13.16 -14.20
N LYS A 874 -21.86 -11.93 -14.18
CA LYS A 874 -22.13 -10.86 -13.18
C LYS A 874 -23.57 -10.96 -12.64
N SER A 875 -23.73 -11.69 -11.54
CA SER A 875 -25.03 -12.13 -11.06
C SER A 875 -25.66 -10.99 -10.28
N ALA A 876 -26.95 -10.75 -10.52
CA ALA A 876 -27.66 -9.65 -9.88
C ALA A 876 -28.35 -10.10 -8.58
N ALA A 877 -28.63 -11.39 -8.40
CA ALA A 877 -29.20 -11.95 -7.16
C ALA A 877 -28.81 -13.42 -6.90
N LEU A 878 -28.71 -13.80 -5.62
CA LEU A 878 -28.38 -15.16 -5.14
C LEU A 878 -29.29 -15.62 -3.99
N ALA A 879 -29.56 -16.92 -3.91
CA ALA A 879 -30.27 -17.55 -2.79
C ALA A 879 -29.74 -18.97 -2.50
N LEU A 880 -29.68 -19.36 -1.22
CA LEU A 880 -29.33 -20.72 -0.76
C LEU A 880 -30.62 -21.54 -0.51
N SER A 881 -30.58 -22.84 -0.76
CA SER A 881 -31.69 -23.74 -0.45
C SER A 881 -31.86 -23.95 1.06
N PRO A 882 -33.07 -24.29 1.54
CA PRO A 882 -33.33 -24.50 2.98
C PRO A 882 -32.53 -25.63 3.61
N ASP A 883 -32.07 -26.60 2.82
CA ASP A 883 -31.20 -27.69 3.25
C ASP A 883 -29.70 -27.40 3.05
N GLY A 884 -29.36 -26.23 2.45
CA GLY A 884 -28.00 -25.84 2.14
C GLY A 884 -27.34 -26.62 0.99
N SER A 885 -28.08 -27.50 0.32
CA SER A 885 -27.56 -28.35 -0.76
C SER A 885 -27.37 -27.62 -2.08
N TYR A 886 -28.11 -26.51 -2.32
CA TYR A 886 -28.13 -25.82 -3.60
C TYR A 886 -28.05 -24.29 -3.48
N VAL A 887 -27.45 -23.64 -4.47
CA VAL A 887 -27.48 -22.18 -4.66
C VAL A 887 -28.19 -21.85 -5.96
N LEU A 888 -29.10 -20.89 -5.93
CA LEU A 888 -29.81 -20.31 -7.07
C LEU A 888 -29.22 -18.92 -7.38
N ALA A 889 -28.93 -18.63 -8.64
CA ALA A 889 -28.48 -17.31 -9.10
C ALA A 889 -29.27 -16.84 -10.31
N GLY A 890 -29.58 -15.55 -10.34
CA GLY A 890 -30.09 -14.86 -11.53
C GLY A 890 -29.00 -14.05 -12.23
N ASP A 891 -28.91 -14.19 -13.55
CA ASP A 891 -28.01 -13.39 -14.38
C ASP A 891 -28.70 -12.20 -15.07
N ARG A 892 -27.89 -11.27 -15.58
CA ARG A 892 -28.37 -10.10 -16.34
C ARG A 892 -28.90 -10.44 -17.73
N GLY A 893 -28.70 -11.67 -18.20
CA GLY A 893 -29.20 -12.17 -19.48
C GLY A 893 -30.61 -12.78 -19.39
N GLY A 894 -31.25 -12.75 -18.22
CA GLY A 894 -32.60 -13.30 -18.04
C GLY A 894 -32.63 -14.81 -17.76
N THR A 895 -31.49 -15.41 -17.39
CA THR A 895 -31.42 -16.82 -17.03
C THR A 895 -31.12 -16.97 -15.54
N ALA A 896 -31.91 -17.79 -14.84
CA ALA A 896 -31.56 -18.24 -13.51
C ALA A 896 -30.98 -19.66 -13.58
N ARG A 897 -30.03 -19.99 -12.71
CA ARG A 897 -29.39 -21.31 -12.67
C ARG A 897 -29.26 -21.77 -11.23
N ILE A 898 -29.26 -23.09 -11.03
CA ILE A 898 -29.09 -23.71 -9.72
C ILE A 898 -27.90 -24.68 -9.75
N TRP A 899 -27.06 -24.60 -8.72
CA TRP A 899 -25.86 -25.42 -8.54
C TRP A 899 -25.92 -26.18 -7.23
N GLU A 900 -25.32 -27.37 -7.21
CA GLU A 900 -25.11 -28.13 -5.98
C GLU A 900 -23.89 -27.58 -5.22
N VAL A 901 -24.06 -27.27 -3.93
CA VAL A 901 -23.03 -26.65 -3.08
C VAL A 901 -21.85 -27.58 -2.83
N ALA A 902 -22.11 -28.89 -2.70
CA ALA A 902 -21.07 -29.87 -2.41
C ALA A 902 -20.10 -30.08 -3.58
N THR A 903 -20.60 -30.02 -4.82
CA THR A 903 -19.85 -30.38 -6.03
C THR A 903 -19.52 -29.18 -6.92
N GLY A 904 -20.24 -28.06 -6.77
CA GLY A 904 -20.19 -26.92 -7.69
C GLY A 904 -20.79 -27.21 -9.07
N GLY A 905 -21.46 -28.36 -9.24
CA GLY A 905 -22.08 -28.75 -10.50
C GLY A 905 -23.35 -27.96 -10.78
N GLU A 906 -23.50 -27.45 -12.00
CA GLU A 906 -24.77 -26.90 -12.48
C GLU A 906 -25.77 -28.05 -12.62
N VAL A 907 -26.92 -27.90 -11.97
CA VAL A 907 -27.99 -28.91 -11.98
C VAL A 907 -28.99 -28.57 -13.07
N LEU A 908 -29.49 -27.33 -13.07
CA LEU A 908 -30.59 -26.87 -13.92
C LEU A 908 -30.47 -25.37 -14.26
N ALA A 909 -31.01 -25.00 -15.42
CA ALA A 909 -31.15 -23.62 -15.87
C ALA A 909 -32.62 -23.29 -16.17
N PHE A 910 -33.10 -22.17 -15.63
CA PHE A 910 -34.42 -21.61 -15.84
C PHE A 910 -34.32 -20.46 -16.85
N THR A 911 -34.86 -20.68 -18.05
CA THR A 911 -34.85 -19.70 -19.14
C THR A 911 -36.27 -19.20 -19.38
N GLY A 912 -36.44 -17.87 -19.50
CA GLY A 912 -37.76 -17.31 -19.77
C GLY A 912 -37.88 -15.81 -19.52
N HIS A 913 -37.07 -15.23 -18.62
CA HIS A 913 -37.01 -13.78 -18.47
C HIS A 913 -36.37 -13.12 -19.70
N THR A 914 -36.91 -11.97 -20.10
CA THR A 914 -36.41 -11.18 -21.24
C THR A 914 -35.57 -9.97 -20.82
N ASP A 915 -35.42 -9.77 -19.52
CA ASP A 915 -34.65 -8.68 -18.91
C ASP A 915 -33.82 -9.25 -17.73
N ALA A 916 -32.95 -8.43 -17.15
CA ALA A 916 -32.07 -8.83 -16.05
C ALA A 916 -32.87 -9.30 -14.83
N ILE A 917 -32.48 -10.45 -14.27
CA ILE A 917 -33.06 -10.98 -13.02
C ILE A 917 -32.42 -10.27 -11.84
N GLU A 918 -33.19 -9.47 -11.11
CA GLU A 918 -32.70 -8.63 -9.99
C GLU A 918 -32.98 -9.26 -8.62
N ALA A 919 -33.82 -10.30 -8.53
CA ALA A 919 -34.14 -10.95 -7.27
C ALA A 919 -34.44 -12.45 -7.44
N VAL A 920 -33.93 -13.29 -6.54
CA VAL A 920 -34.20 -14.75 -6.53
C VAL A 920 -34.40 -15.26 -5.11
N THR A 921 -35.21 -16.30 -4.92
CA THR A 921 -35.35 -17.03 -3.64
C THR A 921 -35.87 -18.46 -3.87
N LEU A 922 -35.64 -19.36 -2.92
CA LEU A 922 -36.24 -20.70 -2.89
C LEU A 922 -37.39 -20.76 -1.87
N SER A 923 -38.34 -21.67 -2.07
CA SER A 923 -39.42 -21.94 -1.13
C SER A 923 -38.89 -22.65 0.13
N PRO A 924 -39.60 -22.57 1.28
CA PRO A 924 -39.15 -23.17 2.54
C PRO A 924 -38.94 -24.69 2.50
N ASP A 925 -39.63 -25.40 1.59
CA ASP A 925 -39.48 -26.82 1.33
C ASP A 925 -38.42 -27.14 0.25
N GLY A 926 -37.80 -26.12 -0.35
CA GLY A 926 -36.79 -26.24 -1.40
C GLY A 926 -37.31 -26.68 -2.77
N THR A 927 -38.62 -26.93 -2.92
CA THR A 927 -39.16 -27.53 -4.15
C THR A 927 -39.43 -26.52 -5.27
N ARG A 928 -39.50 -25.22 -4.93
CA ARG A 928 -39.83 -24.14 -5.87
C ARG A 928 -38.81 -23.01 -5.82
N ALA A 929 -38.50 -22.44 -6.98
CA ALA A 929 -37.69 -21.23 -7.12
C ALA A 929 -38.58 -20.07 -7.54
N LEU A 930 -38.32 -18.87 -7.01
CA LEU A 930 -38.97 -17.62 -7.40
C LEU A 930 -37.89 -16.68 -7.94
N THR A 931 -38.11 -16.13 -9.13
CA THR A 931 -37.21 -15.20 -9.80
C THR A 931 -37.97 -13.94 -10.20
N GLY A 932 -37.36 -12.77 -10.09
CA GLY A 932 -37.94 -11.47 -10.44
C GLY A 932 -37.00 -10.67 -11.32
N ASP A 933 -37.53 -10.06 -12.38
CA ASP A 933 -36.76 -9.27 -13.33
C ASP A 933 -37.08 -7.77 -13.32
N ARG A 934 -36.18 -7.01 -13.94
CA ARG A 934 -36.33 -5.56 -14.11
C ARG A 934 -37.49 -5.15 -15.01
N GLY A 935 -37.83 -6.02 -15.97
CA GLY A 935 -38.93 -5.86 -16.92
C GLY A 935 -40.33 -5.99 -16.29
N GLY A 936 -40.41 -6.29 -14.98
CA GLY A 936 -41.64 -6.34 -14.23
C GLY A 936 -42.31 -7.72 -14.26
N THR A 937 -41.54 -8.79 -14.46
CA THR A 937 -42.07 -10.15 -14.33
C THR A 937 -41.42 -10.91 -13.17
N ALA A 938 -42.24 -11.60 -12.39
CA ALA A 938 -41.78 -12.62 -11.45
C ALA A 938 -42.27 -13.99 -11.90
N ARG A 939 -41.45 -15.03 -11.73
CA ARG A 939 -41.74 -16.40 -12.18
C ARG A 939 -41.48 -17.40 -11.07
N ILE A 940 -42.35 -18.39 -10.95
CA ILE A 940 -42.15 -19.55 -10.07
C ILE A 940 -41.81 -20.76 -10.92
N TRP A 941 -40.77 -21.48 -10.52
CA TRP A 941 -40.27 -22.68 -11.18
C TRP A 941 -40.31 -23.86 -10.22
N GLU A 942 -40.53 -25.05 -10.76
CA GLU A 942 -40.29 -26.30 -10.05
C GLU A 942 -38.81 -26.66 -10.12
N VAL A 943 -38.15 -26.77 -8.96
CA VAL A 943 -36.69 -26.97 -8.88
C VAL A 943 -36.27 -28.33 -9.42
N ALA A 944 -37.10 -29.37 -9.26
CA ALA A 944 -36.77 -30.72 -9.71
C ALA A 944 -36.77 -30.89 -11.23
N THR A 945 -37.58 -30.10 -11.95
CA THR A 945 -37.83 -30.30 -13.39
C THR A 945 -37.42 -29.11 -14.26
N GLY A 946 -37.17 -27.94 -13.67
CA GLY A 946 -36.98 -26.70 -14.41
C GLY A 946 -38.27 -26.09 -14.95
N ARG A 947 -39.43 -26.71 -14.68
CA ARG A 947 -40.71 -26.30 -15.27
C ARG A 947 -41.21 -25.00 -14.67
N GLU A 948 -41.61 -24.07 -15.53
CA GLU A 948 -42.35 -22.87 -15.13
C GLU A 948 -43.75 -23.24 -14.63
N LEU A 949 -44.09 -22.80 -13.41
CA LEU A 949 -45.38 -23.02 -12.78
C LEU A 949 -46.31 -21.80 -12.96
N HIS A 950 -45.80 -20.60 -12.69
CA HIS A 950 -46.57 -19.36 -12.75
C HIS A 950 -45.73 -18.16 -13.18
N VAL A 951 -46.37 -17.20 -13.84
CA VAL A 951 -45.82 -15.88 -14.19
C VAL A 951 -46.70 -14.80 -13.60
N PHE A 952 -46.09 -13.83 -12.94
CA PHE A 952 -46.73 -12.68 -12.32
C PHE A 952 -46.22 -11.41 -13.01
N THR A 953 -47.12 -10.64 -13.59
CA THR A 953 -46.79 -9.35 -14.22
C THR A 953 -47.06 -8.22 -13.24
N THR A 954 -46.06 -7.40 -12.98
CA THR A 954 -46.07 -6.36 -11.97
C THR A 954 -45.13 -5.20 -12.40
N HIS A 955 -44.78 -4.34 -11.46
CA HIS A 955 -43.71 -3.35 -11.57
C HIS A 955 -42.31 -3.99 -11.48
N THR A 956 -41.25 -3.22 -11.71
CA THR A 956 -39.84 -3.70 -11.63
C THR A 956 -39.60 -4.50 -10.34
N VAL A 957 -39.15 -5.75 -10.43
CA VAL A 957 -39.03 -6.64 -9.26
C VAL A 957 -37.62 -6.60 -8.70
N GLU A 958 -37.40 -5.77 -7.68
CA GLU A 958 -36.09 -5.61 -7.01
C GLU A 958 -35.90 -6.57 -5.82
N ALA A 959 -36.99 -7.11 -5.26
CA ALA A 959 -36.91 -8.04 -4.13
C ALA A 959 -38.06 -9.06 -4.15
N VAL A 960 -37.78 -10.28 -3.69
CA VAL A 960 -38.76 -11.37 -3.59
C VAL A 960 -38.62 -12.15 -2.27
N ALA A 961 -39.72 -12.72 -1.77
CA ALA A 961 -39.70 -13.61 -0.59
C ALA A 961 -40.88 -14.59 -0.62
N PHE A 962 -40.70 -15.80 -0.08
CA PHE A 962 -41.78 -16.74 0.23
C PHE A 962 -42.27 -16.60 1.66
N SER A 963 -43.56 -16.86 1.90
CA SER A 963 -44.07 -17.07 3.25
C SER A 963 -43.53 -18.38 3.85
N PRO A 964 -43.43 -18.51 5.18
CA PRO A 964 -42.89 -19.72 5.83
C PRO A 964 -43.64 -21.02 5.50
N ASP A 965 -44.92 -20.92 5.14
CA ASP A 965 -45.75 -22.04 4.70
C ASP A 965 -45.71 -22.29 3.17
N GLY A 966 -44.95 -21.48 2.42
CA GLY A 966 -44.83 -21.56 0.96
C GLY A 966 -46.09 -21.16 0.18
N ARG A 967 -47.14 -20.70 0.86
CA ARG A 967 -48.44 -20.41 0.23
C ARG A 967 -48.48 -19.06 -0.48
N TYR A 968 -47.69 -18.10 -0.02
CA TYR A 968 -47.68 -16.73 -0.52
C TYR A 968 -46.28 -16.30 -0.96
N ILE A 969 -46.22 -15.35 -1.89
CA ILE A 969 -44.99 -14.67 -2.28
C ILE A 969 -45.12 -13.16 -2.16
N LEU A 970 -44.00 -12.48 -1.95
CA LEU A 970 -43.89 -11.04 -2.05
C LEU A 970 -43.06 -10.66 -3.27
N THR A 971 -43.48 -9.62 -3.98
CA THR A 971 -42.69 -8.93 -5.00
C THR A 971 -42.59 -7.45 -4.64
N GLY A 972 -41.36 -6.96 -4.44
CA GLY A 972 -41.07 -5.59 -4.04
C GLY A 972 -40.39 -4.78 -5.14
N GLY A 973 -40.79 -3.53 -5.31
CA GLY A 973 -40.18 -2.57 -6.24
C GLY A 973 -41.05 -1.34 -6.50
N ASP A 974 -40.51 -0.31 -7.16
CA ASP A 974 -41.24 0.91 -7.58
C ASP A 974 -42.12 1.61 -6.52
N GLY A 975 -41.84 1.46 -5.21
CA GLY A 975 -42.70 2.05 -4.17
C GLY A 975 -43.64 1.07 -3.48
N THR A 976 -43.76 -0.17 -3.97
CA THR A 976 -44.84 -1.08 -3.56
C THR A 976 -44.33 -2.50 -3.38
N VAL A 977 -44.80 -3.17 -2.33
CA VAL A 977 -44.66 -4.61 -2.14
C VAL A 977 -46.00 -5.26 -2.37
N ARG A 978 -46.10 -6.20 -3.31
CA ARG A 978 -47.32 -6.96 -3.59
C ARG A 978 -47.22 -8.37 -3.06
N MET A 979 -48.32 -8.87 -2.51
CA MET A 979 -48.45 -10.23 -2.01
C MET A 979 -49.37 -11.03 -2.91
N TRP A 980 -48.92 -12.22 -3.29
CA TRP A 980 -49.62 -13.09 -4.24
C TRP A 980 -49.86 -14.46 -3.61
N GLU A 981 -50.97 -15.09 -3.99
CA GLU A 981 -51.20 -16.51 -3.67
C GLU A 981 -50.56 -17.39 -4.73
N VAL A 982 -49.68 -18.31 -4.29
CA VAL A 982 -48.90 -19.16 -5.20
C VAL A 982 -49.80 -20.09 -6.02
N ALA A 983 -50.85 -20.64 -5.42
CA ALA A 983 -51.72 -21.61 -6.08
C ALA A 983 -52.61 -21.02 -7.19
N THR A 984 -52.98 -19.74 -7.07
CA THR A 984 -53.96 -19.11 -7.96
C THR A 984 -53.35 -18.03 -8.85
N GLY A 985 -52.13 -17.57 -8.56
CA GLY A 985 -51.51 -16.46 -9.26
C GLY A 985 -52.10 -15.09 -8.89
N ARG A 986 -53.05 -15.04 -7.94
CA ARG A 986 -53.85 -13.85 -7.66
C ARG A 986 -53.11 -12.89 -6.71
N GLU A 987 -53.11 -11.60 -7.05
CA GLU A 987 -52.71 -10.54 -6.13
C GLU A 987 -53.72 -10.44 -4.98
N LEU A 988 -53.24 -10.59 -3.75
CA LEU A 988 -54.06 -10.51 -2.54
C LEU A 988 -54.01 -9.13 -1.91
N ARG A 989 -52.83 -8.49 -1.91
CA ARG A 989 -52.59 -7.25 -1.17
C ARG A 989 -51.39 -6.48 -1.69
N ALA A 990 -51.42 -5.16 -1.55
CA ALA A 990 -50.29 -4.28 -1.78
C ALA A 990 -49.96 -3.48 -0.51
N PHE A 991 -48.67 -3.35 -0.20
CA PHE A 991 -48.11 -2.53 0.87
C PHE A 991 -47.34 -1.38 0.20
N THR A 992 -47.90 -0.17 0.25
CA THR A 992 -47.34 0.98 -0.47
C THR A 992 -46.54 1.88 0.46
N THR A 993 -45.31 2.17 0.06
CA THR A 993 -44.43 3.16 0.65
C THR A 993 -44.21 4.28 -0.37
N ARG A 994 -44.48 5.54 -0.01
CA ARG A 994 -44.59 6.67 -0.98
C ARG A 994 -43.26 7.12 -1.64
N ILE A 995 -42.24 6.26 -1.76
CA ILE A 995 -40.87 6.62 -2.16
C ILE A 995 -40.28 5.52 -3.07
N HIS A 996 -39.66 5.92 -4.17
CA HIS A 996 -39.17 5.01 -5.21
C HIS A 996 -37.70 4.63 -4.99
N THR A 997 -37.35 3.37 -5.28
CA THR A 997 -36.03 2.70 -5.28
C THR A 997 -35.52 2.04 -3.99
N GLY A 998 -34.96 0.83 -4.13
CA GLY A 998 -34.11 0.15 -3.15
C GLY A 998 -34.86 -0.72 -2.14
N TYR A 999 -35.57 -1.75 -2.61
CA TYR A 999 -36.39 -2.61 -1.74
C TYR A 999 -35.65 -3.86 -1.22
N ALA A 1000 -35.90 -4.18 0.04
CA ALA A 1000 -35.74 -5.51 0.61
C ALA A 1000 -37.05 -5.90 1.30
N VAL A 1001 -37.40 -7.20 1.27
CA VAL A 1001 -38.66 -7.71 1.84
C VAL A 1001 -38.41 -9.02 2.57
N ALA A 1002 -39.12 -9.22 3.69
CA ALA A 1002 -39.06 -10.47 4.44
C ALA A 1002 -40.40 -10.75 5.15
N PHE A 1003 -40.78 -12.01 5.27
CA PHE A 1003 -41.85 -12.44 6.19
C PHE A 1003 -41.28 -12.69 7.59
N SER A 1004 -42.11 -12.46 8.62
CA SER A 1004 -41.81 -12.97 9.96
C SER A 1004 -41.86 -14.50 9.98
N PRO A 1005 -41.13 -15.18 10.90
CA PRO A 1005 -41.10 -16.65 10.96
C PRO A 1005 -42.47 -17.30 11.18
N ASP A 1006 -43.40 -16.60 11.82
CA ASP A 1006 -44.79 -17.02 12.04
C ASP A 1006 -45.73 -16.68 10.87
N GLY A 1007 -45.25 -15.98 9.84
CA GLY A 1007 -46.02 -15.55 8.67
C GLY A 1007 -47.05 -14.45 8.95
N THR A 1008 -47.08 -13.85 10.14
CA THR A 1008 -48.10 -12.86 10.51
C THR A 1008 -47.76 -11.43 10.09
N CYS A 1009 -46.48 -11.15 9.83
CA CYS A 1009 -45.95 -9.83 9.51
C CYS A 1009 -45.07 -9.84 8.26
N VAL A 1010 -44.99 -8.67 7.61
CA VAL A 1010 -44.06 -8.36 6.51
C VAL A 1010 -43.16 -7.22 6.96
N LEU A 1011 -41.86 -7.35 6.72
CA LEU A 1011 -40.87 -6.30 6.91
C LEU A 1011 -40.43 -5.77 5.54
N THR A 1012 -40.42 -4.44 5.40
CA THR A 1012 -40.04 -3.77 4.16
C THR A 1012 -38.98 -2.70 4.42
N GLY A 1013 -37.93 -2.68 3.61
CA GLY A 1013 -36.90 -1.64 3.60
C GLY A 1013 -37.24 -0.57 2.57
N GLY A 1014 -37.02 0.70 2.90
CA GLY A 1014 -37.31 1.83 2.04
C GLY A 1014 -36.08 2.64 1.67
N GLY A 1015 -36.12 3.25 0.47
CA GLY A 1015 -35.16 4.25 0.01
C GLY A 1015 -35.09 5.52 0.88
N ASP A 1016 -36.06 5.71 1.76
CA ASP A 1016 -36.17 6.82 2.71
C ASP A 1016 -35.42 6.60 4.02
N SER A 1017 -34.54 5.59 4.05
CA SER A 1017 -33.73 5.21 5.21
C SER A 1017 -34.55 4.64 6.38
N THR A 1018 -35.77 4.15 6.11
CA THR A 1018 -36.64 3.55 7.13
C THR A 1018 -37.01 2.10 6.78
N ALA A 1019 -37.06 1.25 7.80
CA ALA A 1019 -37.70 -0.07 7.70
C ALA A 1019 -39.11 -0.01 8.31
N ARG A 1020 -40.06 -0.76 7.75
CA ARG A 1020 -41.46 -0.77 8.20
C ARG A 1020 -41.97 -2.19 8.39
N LEU A 1021 -42.69 -2.41 9.49
CA LEU A 1021 -43.35 -3.67 9.80
C LEU A 1021 -44.84 -3.55 9.51
N TRP A 1022 -45.40 -4.52 8.82
CA TRP A 1022 -46.79 -4.57 8.38
C TRP A 1022 -47.45 -5.85 8.85
N GLN A 1023 -48.72 -5.78 9.21
CA GLN A 1023 -49.51 -6.97 9.51
C GLN A 1023 -50.08 -7.57 8.22
N VAL A 1024 -49.85 -8.87 7.98
CA VAL A 1024 -50.26 -9.57 6.75
C VAL A 1024 -51.78 -9.55 6.56
N ALA A 1025 -52.53 -9.85 7.62
CA ALA A 1025 -53.99 -9.98 7.54
C ALA A 1025 -54.70 -8.66 7.17
N THR A 1026 -54.21 -7.54 7.68
CA THR A 1026 -54.90 -6.24 7.57
C THR A 1026 -54.24 -5.30 6.58
N GLY A 1027 -52.95 -5.49 6.26
CA GLY A 1027 -52.15 -4.50 5.51
C GLY A 1027 -51.76 -3.28 6.33
N ARG A 1028 -52.04 -3.27 7.64
CA ARG A 1028 -51.77 -2.12 8.50
C ARG A 1028 -50.28 -2.08 8.87
N GLN A 1029 -49.67 -0.91 8.76
CA GLN A 1029 -48.34 -0.66 9.32
C GLN A 1029 -48.39 -0.71 10.85
N LEU A 1030 -47.55 -1.57 11.44
CA LEU A 1030 -47.42 -1.74 12.89
C LEU A 1030 -46.36 -0.81 13.47
N LEU A 1031 -45.17 -0.79 12.87
CA LEU A 1031 -44.00 -0.05 13.35
C LEU A 1031 -43.19 0.54 12.19
N ALA A 1032 -42.40 1.57 12.50
CA ALA A 1032 -41.35 2.11 11.63
C ALA A 1032 -40.05 2.21 12.43
N PHE A 1033 -38.94 1.75 11.85
CA PHE A 1033 -37.62 1.77 12.46
C PHE A 1033 -36.80 2.87 11.77
N THR A 1034 -36.49 3.93 12.50
CA THR A 1034 -35.80 5.12 11.99
C THR A 1034 -34.45 5.26 12.66
N GLY A 1035 -33.37 5.28 11.89
CA GLY A 1035 -32.01 5.45 12.41
C GLY A 1035 -30.92 5.46 11.35
N HIS A 1036 -31.15 4.81 10.20
CA HIS A 1036 -30.22 4.87 9.07
C HIS A 1036 -30.23 6.24 8.39
N THR A 1037 -29.08 6.58 7.80
CA THR A 1037 -28.89 7.81 7.01
C THR A 1037 -28.94 7.57 5.49
N ALA A 1038 -29.08 6.32 5.08
CA ALA A 1038 -29.21 5.88 3.69
C ALA A 1038 -30.25 4.76 3.57
N ALA A 1039 -30.63 4.44 2.34
CA ALA A 1039 -31.64 3.43 2.00
C ALA A 1039 -31.39 2.08 2.69
N VAL A 1040 -32.45 1.51 3.29
CA VAL A 1040 -32.38 0.20 3.96
C VAL A 1040 -32.48 -0.91 2.92
N ARG A 1041 -31.37 -1.63 2.71
CA ARG A 1041 -31.17 -2.60 1.62
C ARG A 1041 -31.12 -4.05 2.05
N THR A 1042 -30.94 -4.33 3.34
CA THR A 1042 -30.91 -5.69 3.87
C THR A 1042 -31.75 -5.80 5.12
N LEU A 1043 -32.47 -6.92 5.24
CA LEU A 1043 -33.44 -7.18 6.30
C LEU A 1043 -33.40 -8.65 6.69
N ALA A 1044 -33.49 -8.94 7.98
CA ALA A 1044 -33.68 -10.30 8.49
C ALA A 1044 -34.47 -10.29 9.80
N PHE A 1045 -35.28 -11.31 10.02
CA PHE A 1045 -35.86 -11.60 11.34
C PHE A 1045 -34.96 -12.56 12.11
N SER A 1046 -34.94 -12.42 13.44
CA SER A 1046 -34.41 -13.49 14.29
C SER A 1046 -35.30 -14.74 14.17
N PRO A 1047 -34.74 -15.95 14.38
CA PRO A 1047 -35.52 -17.20 14.29
C PRO A 1047 -36.75 -17.24 15.19
N ASP A 1048 -36.69 -16.56 16.35
CA ASP A 1048 -37.80 -16.45 17.31
C ASP A 1048 -38.78 -15.29 16.99
N GLY A 1049 -38.52 -14.51 15.94
CA GLY A 1049 -39.33 -13.37 15.49
C GLY A 1049 -39.30 -12.15 16.42
N ARG A 1050 -38.49 -12.14 17.48
CA ARG A 1050 -38.46 -11.06 18.47
C ARG A 1050 -37.59 -9.87 18.07
N CYS A 1051 -36.60 -10.10 17.23
CA CYS A 1051 -35.67 -9.08 16.75
C CYS A 1051 -35.65 -9.01 15.22
N ILE A 1052 -35.23 -7.86 14.70
CA ILE A 1052 -34.93 -7.67 13.29
C ILE A 1052 -33.55 -7.05 13.09
N LEU A 1053 -32.93 -7.32 11.95
CA LEU A 1053 -31.76 -6.61 11.44
C LEU A 1053 -32.18 -5.70 10.29
N THR A 1054 -31.60 -4.51 10.26
CA THR A 1054 -31.71 -3.57 9.13
C THR A 1054 -30.32 -3.06 8.77
N GLY A 1055 -29.98 -3.02 7.48
CA GLY A 1055 -28.72 -2.45 6.99
C GLY A 1055 -28.94 -1.46 5.85
N GLY A 1056 -28.12 -0.41 5.76
CA GLY A 1056 -28.27 0.63 4.73
C GLY A 1056 -27.18 1.70 4.63
N ASP A 1057 -26.54 2.09 5.74
CA ASP A 1057 -25.56 3.20 5.79
C ASP A 1057 -24.13 2.74 6.17
N GLY A 1058 -23.80 1.50 5.84
CA GLY A 1058 -22.56 0.86 6.29
C GLY A 1058 -22.59 0.47 7.77
N THR A 1059 -23.79 0.42 8.35
CA THR A 1059 -24.07 -0.14 9.67
C THR A 1059 -25.25 -1.11 9.58
N VAL A 1060 -25.17 -2.22 10.33
CA VAL A 1060 -26.30 -3.11 10.56
C VAL A 1060 -26.83 -2.85 11.97
N ARG A 1061 -28.14 -2.64 12.08
CA ARG A 1061 -28.81 -2.31 13.35
C ARG A 1061 -29.78 -3.41 13.72
N MET A 1062 -29.79 -3.77 15.00
CA MET A 1062 -30.72 -4.73 15.57
C MET A 1062 -31.81 -4.03 16.37
N TRP A 1063 -33.07 -4.41 16.14
CA TRP A 1063 -34.23 -3.80 16.77
C TRP A 1063 -35.12 -4.84 17.42
N GLU A 1064 -35.75 -4.46 18.53
CA GLU A 1064 -36.80 -5.26 19.17
C GLU A 1064 -38.13 -5.04 18.43
N VAL A 1065 -38.77 -6.13 17.99
CA VAL A 1065 -40.01 -6.09 17.19
C VAL A 1065 -41.20 -5.61 18.03
N ALA A 1066 -41.25 -5.92 19.32
CA ALA A 1066 -42.38 -5.55 20.17
C ALA A 1066 -42.44 -4.04 20.47
N THR A 1067 -41.28 -3.38 20.56
CA THR A 1067 -41.17 -2.00 21.04
C THR A 1067 -40.69 -1.02 19.97
N GLY A 1068 -40.04 -1.50 18.91
CA GLY A 1068 -39.35 -0.66 17.93
C GLY A 1068 -38.00 -0.13 18.41
N ARG A 1069 -37.50 -0.59 19.55
CA ARG A 1069 -36.27 -0.06 20.17
C ARG A 1069 -35.01 -0.64 19.51
N GLU A 1070 -34.03 0.22 19.24
CA GLU A 1070 -32.68 -0.19 18.85
C GLU A 1070 -31.95 -0.86 20.03
N ILE A 1071 -31.41 -2.07 19.79
CA ILE A 1071 -30.72 -2.90 20.77
C ILE A 1071 -29.19 -2.77 20.60
N VAL A 1072 -28.69 -3.01 19.39
CA VAL A 1072 -27.26 -3.05 19.06
C VAL A 1072 -27.02 -2.45 17.68
N VAL A 1073 -25.91 -1.72 17.52
CA VAL A 1073 -25.39 -1.29 16.22
C VAL A 1073 -24.09 -2.02 15.94
N PHE A 1074 -24.07 -2.80 14.87
CA PHE A 1074 -22.88 -3.47 14.36
C PHE A 1074 -22.18 -2.53 13.36
N ASN A 1075 -21.06 -1.94 13.80
CA ASN A 1075 -20.25 -1.07 12.96
C ASN A 1075 -19.44 -1.92 11.96
N SER A 1076 -20.11 -2.33 10.90
CA SER A 1076 -19.54 -3.14 9.83
C SER A 1076 -18.52 -2.34 9.01
N HIS A 1077 -18.73 -1.02 8.83
CA HIS A 1077 -17.90 -0.16 7.97
C HIS A 1077 -17.69 -0.72 6.56
N VAL A 1078 -18.57 -1.63 6.13
CA VAL A 1078 -18.45 -2.27 4.82
C VAL A 1078 -19.07 -1.38 3.75
N SER A 1079 -18.47 -1.38 2.56
CA SER A 1079 -19.11 -0.71 1.42
C SER A 1079 -20.40 -1.46 1.07
N LEU A 1080 -21.54 -0.75 1.05
CA LEU A 1080 -22.89 -1.25 0.69
C LEU A 1080 -23.20 -2.69 1.16
N GLU A 1081 -23.93 -2.83 2.26
CA GLU A 1081 -24.30 -4.12 2.84
C GLU A 1081 -25.18 -4.93 1.89
N LYS A 1082 -24.65 -6.07 1.44
CA LYS A 1082 -25.36 -7.00 0.55
C LYS A 1082 -26.05 -8.12 1.33
N ALA A 1083 -25.56 -8.47 2.52
CA ALA A 1083 -26.14 -9.53 3.33
C ALA A 1083 -26.05 -9.19 4.83
N ALA A 1084 -27.16 -9.41 5.56
CA ALA A 1084 -27.19 -9.39 7.01
C ALA A 1084 -28.17 -10.47 7.49
N THR A 1085 -27.70 -11.47 8.24
CA THR A 1085 -28.54 -12.60 8.67
C THR A 1085 -28.20 -13.08 10.08
N PHE A 1086 -29.17 -13.70 10.74
CA PHE A 1086 -29.00 -14.38 12.03
C PHE A 1086 -28.55 -15.82 11.84
N SER A 1087 -27.81 -16.36 12.81
CA SER A 1087 -27.60 -17.80 12.93
C SER A 1087 -28.94 -18.52 13.21
N PRO A 1088 -29.05 -19.82 12.88
CA PRO A 1088 -30.27 -20.59 13.13
C PRO A 1088 -30.72 -20.61 14.60
N ASP A 1089 -29.79 -20.49 15.55
CA ASP A 1089 -30.07 -20.37 16.98
C ASP A 1089 -30.31 -18.94 17.47
N GLY A 1090 -30.16 -17.93 16.60
CA GLY A 1090 -30.32 -16.51 16.91
C GLY A 1090 -29.22 -15.89 17.77
N THR A 1091 -28.12 -16.61 18.05
CA THR A 1091 -27.04 -16.13 18.94
C THR A 1091 -25.98 -15.28 18.23
N ARG A 1092 -25.94 -15.31 16.89
CA ARG A 1092 -24.91 -14.65 16.09
C ARG A 1092 -25.49 -13.91 14.89
N VAL A 1093 -24.73 -12.95 14.39
CA VAL A 1093 -25.06 -12.16 13.20
C VAL A 1093 -23.90 -12.21 12.21
N LEU A 1094 -24.22 -12.52 10.96
CA LEU A 1094 -23.31 -12.47 9.83
C LEU A 1094 -23.61 -11.23 9.00
N VAL A 1095 -22.58 -10.45 8.69
CA VAL A 1095 -22.67 -9.26 7.82
C VAL A 1095 -21.68 -9.41 6.68
N GLY A 1096 -22.15 -9.25 5.44
CA GLY A 1096 -21.35 -9.29 4.21
C GLY A 1096 -21.47 -8.00 3.39
N GLY A 1097 -20.34 -7.48 2.91
CA GLY A 1097 -20.25 -6.23 2.16
C GLY A 1097 -19.74 -6.36 0.72
N HIS A 1098 -19.96 -5.31 -0.08
CA HIS A 1098 -19.44 -5.19 -1.45
C HIS A 1098 -17.90 -5.04 -1.50
N ASP A 1099 -17.23 -4.84 -0.36
CA ASP A 1099 -15.77 -4.78 -0.27
C ASP A 1099 -15.10 -6.16 -0.12
N GLY A 1100 -15.87 -7.25 -0.22
CA GLY A 1100 -15.34 -8.61 -0.04
C GLY A 1100 -15.28 -9.06 1.42
N THR A 1101 -15.64 -8.20 2.37
CA THR A 1101 -15.54 -8.53 3.80
C THR A 1101 -16.76 -9.26 4.31
N VAL A 1102 -16.51 -10.27 5.15
CA VAL A 1102 -17.52 -10.95 5.96
C VAL A 1102 -17.13 -10.81 7.42
N ARG A 1103 -18.08 -10.36 8.24
CA ARG A 1103 -17.90 -10.18 9.68
C ARG A 1103 -18.96 -10.96 10.44
N LEU A 1104 -18.50 -11.70 11.45
CA LEU A 1104 -19.35 -12.47 12.33
C LEU A 1104 -19.37 -11.82 13.71
N TRP A 1105 -20.56 -11.66 14.29
CA TRP A 1105 -20.77 -10.98 15.57
C TRP A 1105 -21.55 -11.87 16.53
N GLU A 1106 -21.27 -11.73 17.82
CA GLU A 1106 -22.09 -12.30 18.89
C GLU A 1106 -23.22 -11.33 19.25
N VAL A 1107 -24.47 -11.82 19.28
CA VAL A 1107 -25.66 -11.00 19.55
C VAL A 1107 -25.68 -10.46 20.97
N ALA A 1108 -25.30 -11.30 21.95
CA ALA A 1108 -25.39 -10.96 23.37
C ALA A 1108 -24.44 -9.82 23.78
N THR A 1109 -23.25 -9.77 23.19
CA THR A 1109 -22.20 -8.82 23.56
C THR A 1109 -22.00 -7.71 22.53
N GLY A 1110 -22.45 -7.90 21.29
CA GLY A 1110 -22.13 -7.02 20.17
C GLY A 1110 -20.65 -7.05 19.77
N ARG A 1111 -19.91 -8.09 20.19
CA ARG A 1111 -18.49 -8.26 19.88
C ARG A 1111 -18.32 -8.97 18.53
N GLU A 1112 -17.42 -8.47 17.69
CA GLU A 1112 -16.98 -9.17 16.47
C GLU A 1112 -16.22 -10.43 16.91
N LEU A 1113 -16.61 -11.60 16.40
CA LEU A 1113 -16.01 -12.91 16.69
C LEU A 1113 -14.94 -13.28 15.67
N ALA A 1114 -15.21 -13.07 14.38
CA ALA A 1114 -14.27 -13.40 13.33
C ALA A 1114 -14.53 -12.58 12.08
N ARG A 1115 -13.48 -12.47 11.26
CA ARG A 1115 -13.50 -11.74 9.99
C ARG A 1115 -12.91 -12.58 8.87
N TRP A 1116 -13.48 -12.42 7.69
CA TRP A 1116 -12.97 -12.92 6.43
C TRP A 1116 -12.90 -11.79 5.40
N HIS A 1117 -11.93 -11.88 4.49
CA HIS A 1117 -11.74 -10.92 3.41
C HIS A 1117 -11.51 -11.69 2.11
N GLY A 1118 -12.49 -11.62 1.19
CA GLY A 1118 -12.38 -12.18 -0.15
C GLY A 1118 -11.64 -11.26 -1.12
N ASP A 1119 -11.19 -11.81 -2.24
CA ASP A 1119 -10.47 -11.05 -3.29
C ASP A 1119 -11.42 -10.26 -4.22
N ARG A 1120 -12.74 -10.50 -4.09
CA ARG A 1120 -13.79 -9.90 -4.92
C ARG A 1120 -14.94 -9.36 -4.06
N PRO A 1121 -15.71 -8.39 -4.58
CA PRO A 1121 -16.99 -8.03 -4.00
C PRO A 1121 -17.86 -9.26 -3.78
N LEU A 1122 -18.43 -9.39 -2.58
CA LEU A 1122 -19.38 -10.47 -2.34
C LEU A 1122 -20.64 -10.26 -3.18
N ASP A 1123 -21.24 -11.35 -3.62
CA ASP A 1123 -22.58 -11.41 -4.14
C ASP A 1123 -23.59 -11.81 -3.05
N GLY A 1124 -23.15 -12.54 -2.02
CA GLY A 1124 -23.95 -12.83 -0.83
C GLY A 1124 -23.20 -13.60 0.25
N ALA A 1125 -23.79 -13.67 1.45
CA ALA A 1125 -23.26 -14.40 2.60
C ALA A 1125 -24.39 -14.88 3.51
N TRP A 1126 -24.35 -16.14 3.96
CA TRP A 1126 -25.40 -16.78 4.76
C TRP A 1126 -24.83 -17.74 5.80
N PHE A 1127 -25.58 -18.05 6.85
CA PHE A 1127 -25.33 -19.25 7.66
C PHE A 1127 -25.84 -20.49 6.94
N MET A 1128 -25.19 -21.62 7.16
CA MET A 1128 -25.72 -22.91 6.76
C MET A 1128 -26.97 -23.24 7.59
N PRO A 1129 -28.08 -23.66 6.96
CA PRO A 1129 -29.26 -24.10 7.69
C PRO A 1129 -28.91 -25.23 8.68
N GLY A 1130 -29.38 -25.11 9.93
CA GLY A 1130 -29.11 -26.08 10.99
C GLY A 1130 -27.70 -26.02 11.61
N HIS A 1131 -26.81 -25.14 11.13
CA HIS A 1131 -25.44 -25.00 11.63
C HIS A 1131 -25.13 -23.54 12.01
N SER A 1132 -24.95 -23.26 13.30
CA SER A 1132 -24.65 -21.90 13.79
C SER A 1132 -23.19 -21.46 13.65
N ASP A 1133 -22.29 -22.42 13.40
CA ASP A 1133 -20.86 -22.18 13.23
C ASP A 1133 -20.43 -22.13 11.76
N GLU A 1134 -21.29 -22.53 10.83
CA GLU A 1134 -20.91 -22.61 9.41
C GLU A 1134 -21.58 -21.54 8.57
N VAL A 1135 -20.80 -20.97 7.67
CA VAL A 1135 -21.25 -19.91 6.77
C VAL A 1135 -20.90 -20.24 5.32
N VAL A 1136 -21.75 -19.78 4.41
CA VAL A 1136 -21.53 -19.84 2.97
C VAL A 1136 -21.38 -18.42 2.45
N ILE A 1137 -20.35 -18.21 1.64
CA ILE A 1137 -20.07 -16.93 0.99
C ILE A 1137 -20.07 -17.13 -0.53
N ALA A 1138 -20.45 -16.10 -1.27
CA ALA A 1138 -20.43 -16.12 -2.72
C ALA A 1138 -19.87 -14.82 -3.30
N ASP A 1139 -19.03 -14.91 -4.33
CA ASP A 1139 -18.34 -13.78 -5.02
C ASP A 1139 -18.09 -14.03 -6.52
N GLY A 1140 -18.98 -14.84 -7.13
CA GLY A 1140 -18.82 -15.45 -8.45
C GLY A 1140 -18.48 -16.94 -8.40
N ALA A 1141 -18.05 -17.44 -7.23
CA ALA A 1141 -18.01 -18.84 -6.83
C ALA A 1141 -18.58 -18.98 -5.41
N VAL A 1142 -18.88 -20.20 -4.94
CA VAL A 1142 -19.49 -20.46 -3.62
C VAL A 1142 -18.52 -21.19 -2.72
N TYR A 1143 -18.33 -20.69 -1.50
CA TYR A 1143 -17.38 -21.24 -0.53
C TYR A 1143 -18.00 -21.44 0.84
N ARG A 1144 -17.61 -22.52 1.53
CA ARG A 1144 -18.01 -22.83 2.91
C ARG A 1144 -16.88 -22.51 3.86
N LEU A 1145 -17.21 -21.79 4.93
CA LEU A 1145 -16.31 -21.48 6.04
C LEU A 1145 -16.95 -22.00 7.34
N THR A 1146 -16.13 -22.36 8.32
CA THR A 1146 -16.58 -22.74 9.66
C THR A 1146 -15.87 -21.90 10.72
N LEU A 1147 -16.60 -21.47 11.74
CA LEU A 1147 -16.06 -20.76 12.88
C LEU A 1147 -15.36 -21.75 13.80
N MET A 1148 -14.09 -21.51 14.07
CA MET A 1148 -13.26 -22.32 14.96
C MET A 1148 -12.86 -21.50 16.19
N GLY A 1149 -12.84 -22.14 17.36
CA GLY A 1149 -12.31 -21.55 18.60
C GLY A 1149 -13.23 -20.53 19.28
N ALA A 1150 -14.53 -20.53 18.96
CA ALA A 1150 -15.54 -19.66 19.57
C ALA A 1150 -16.18 -20.27 20.82
#